data_AF-A0AAV6Z7A6-F1
#
_entry.id   AF-A0AAV6Z7A6-F1
#
_cell.length_a   1.000
_cell.length_b   1.000
_cell.length_c   1.000
_cell.angle_alpha   90.00
_cell.angle_beta   90.00
_cell.angle_gamma   90.00
#
_symmetry.space_group_name_H-M   'P 1'
#
loop_
_entity.id
_entity.type
_entity.pdbx_description
1 polymer ?
#
loop_
_entity_poly.entity_id
_entity_poly.type
_entity_poly.pdbx_seq_one_letter_code
_entity_poly.pdbx_strand_id
1 'polypeptide(L)'
;MQLNRILDLLYMCVSCFEYKGKQSPDKVSTLVLQKSKDVKARLEEALLRGEGARGEMMRRWKTGNDRFAGLNENLRWRKEQTHWRQANERLNMTKAELDQEAIMCGNLATEANLIILDVLETIIQVNLSVDCKDNLLGGILKVLVHSLSTNQSSTYLCHCFSSIRLLIIKFGDVLFEEEVEQCSDLCQRVLHHCSSALESTRSQACATLYLIMRYSFSSTSNFARVKMQVTMSLASLVGKSQDFNEEYLRKSLRSILAYAEEDEDMQSTMFPMQVNELLNNLNSILSDTVKMRAFQKDPEMLMDLMYRIAKGYQTSPDLRLTWLQNMAEKHVKVKCYTEAAMCLVHAAALVAEYLSLLEDCSYLPVGSVTFQNISSNVIEESAVSDDILTPDEDGVCSGRYFSKTGLVGLLEQAAELFSQAGFYETVNEVYKIVIPVLEAHRDFLKLSSTHEKLKKAYDRIIFKGQKRMFGTYFRVGFYGAKFGDLDEQEFIYKEPTITKLPEISHRLEGFYGNCFGEHMVEVIKDSAPVDKSKLDPNKAYIQITFVEPYFEDYEMKYRVTYFEKNSNLRRFMYTTPFTLDGRPRGDLSEQYKRKTILTTIHAFPYIKTRINVIQKEEFILTPIEVAIEDMQKKTLELAVATSQEPPDAKMLQMVLQGSVGATVNQ
;
A
#
# COMPACT_ATOMS: atom_id res chain seq x y z
N MET A 1 3.16 12.97 -42.19
CA MET A 1 3.28 14.34 -41.62
C MET A 1 1.96 15.10 -41.54
N GLN A 2 1.14 15.20 -42.60
CA GLN A 2 -0.14 15.95 -42.52
C GLN A 2 -1.20 15.27 -41.66
N LEU A 3 -1.31 13.93 -41.67
CA LEU A 3 -2.26 13.20 -40.82
C LEU A 3 -1.96 13.34 -39.32
N ASN A 4 -0.70 13.28 -38.91
CA ASN A 4 -0.34 13.48 -37.50
C ASN A 4 -0.77 14.87 -36.99
N ARG A 5 -0.69 15.91 -37.83
CA ARG A 5 -1.22 17.24 -37.48
C ARG A 5 -2.75 17.26 -37.34
N ILE A 6 -3.46 16.42 -38.11
CA ILE A 6 -4.91 16.25 -37.94
C ILE A 6 -5.19 15.55 -36.60
N LEU A 7 -4.44 14.50 -36.26
CA LEU A 7 -4.58 13.82 -34.96
C LEU A 7 -4.27 14.77 -33.79
N ASP A 8 -3.25 15.62 -33.89
CA ASP A 8 -2.96 16.66 -32.90
C ASP A 8 -4.10 17.68 -32.78
N LEU A 9 -4.70 18.07 -33.91
CA LEU A 9 -5.87 18.95 -33.92
C LEU A 9 -7.07 18.28 -33.24
N LEU A 10 -7.34 17.01 -33.55
CA LEU A 10 -8.42 16.24 -32.94
C LEU A 10 -8.21 16.09 -31.43
N TYR A 11 -6.97 15.82 -30.99
CA TYR A 11 -6.59 15.80 -29.57
C TYR A 11 -6.93 17.13 -28.86
N MET A 12 -6.60 18.25 -29.51
CA MET A 12 -6.94 19.58 -28.98
C MET A 12 -8.45 19.83 -29.00
N CYS A 13 -9.18 19.37 -30.02
CA CYS A 13 -10.63 19.48 -30.09
C CYS A 13 -11.31 18.77 -28.90
N VAL A 14 -10.88 17.56 -28.54
CA VAL A 14 -11.39 16.85 -27.35
C VAL A 14 -11.27 17.72 -26.09
N SER A 15 -10.11 18.35 -25.89
CA SER A 15 -9.87 19.26 -24.75
C SER A 15 -10.73 20.52 -24.79
N CYS A 16 -10.97 21.07 -25.98
CA CYS A 16 -11.74 22.30 -26.17
C CYS A 16 -13.25 22.10 -25.97
N PHE A 17 -13.77 20.92 -26.32
CA PHE A 17 -15.19 20.57 -26.21
C PHE A 17 -15.52 19.76 -24.95
N GLU A 18 -14.62 19.71 -23.96
CA GLU A 18 -14.88 19.03 -22.69
C GLU A 18 -16.06 19.64 -21.93
N TYR A 19 -16.98 18.79 -21.49
CA TYR A 19 -18.11 19.21 -20.68
C TYR A 19 -17.67 19.56 -19.25
N LYS A 20 -17.79 20.84 -18.88
CA LYS A 20 -17.34 21.37 -17.57
C LYS A 20 -18.39 21.26 -16.45
N GLY A 21 -19.47 20.52 -16.65
CA GLY A 21 -20.53 20.36 -15.66
C GLY A 21 -21.42 21.59 -15.46
N LYS A 22 -22.43 21.46 -14.59
CA LYS A 22 -23.24 22.59 -14.13
C LYS A 22 -22.39 23.48 -13.21
N GLN A 23 -22.14 24.73 -13.62
CA GLN A 23 -21.57 25.73 -12.71
C GLN A 23 -22.64 26.15 -11.70
N SER A 24 -22.56 25.69 -10.46
CA SER A 24 -23.45 26.17 -9.40
C SER A 24 -23.14 27.65 -9.08
N PRO A 25 -24.11 28.58 -9.14
CA PRO A 25 -23.89 29.98 -8.77
C PRO A 25 -23.83 30.20 -7.24
N ASP A 26 -23.97 29.15 -6.44
CA ASP A 26 -24.16 29.27 -4.99
C ASP A 26 -22.85 29.20 -4.23
N LYS A 27 -22.28 30.39 -3.93
CA LYS A 27 -21.73 30.81 -2.61
C LYS A 27 -20.67 31.91 -2.73
N VAL A 28 -19.98 32.06 -3.86
CA VAL A 28 -18.89 33.04 -4.01
C VAL A 28 -19.38 34.39 -4.57
N SER A 29 -20.46 34.39 -5.36
CA SER A 29 -20.93 35.60 -6.05
C SER A 29 -21.74 36.54 -5.14
N THR A 30 -22.61 36.02 -4.27
CA THR A 30 -23.50 36.83 -3.42
C THR A 30 -22.77 37.67 -2.38
N LEU A 31 -21.71 37.14 -1.75
CA LEU A 31 -20.94 37.86 -0.73
C LEU A 31 -20.09 39.00 -1.32
N VAL A 32 -19.54 38.77 -2.52
CA VAL A 32 -18.77 39.80 -3.26
C VAL A 32 -19.72 40.87 -3.82
N LEU A 33 -20.92 40.48 -4.28
CA LEU A 33 -21.95 41.43 -4.72
C LEU A 33 -22.51 42.27 -3.57
N GLN A 34 -22.75 41.69 -2.38
CA GLN A 34 -23.17 42.44 -1.20
C GLN A 34 -22.10 43.43 -0.77
N LYS A 35 -20.82 43.01 -0.73
CA LYS A 35 -19.70 43.92 -0.44
C LYS A 35 -19.58 45.03 -1.49
N SER A 36 -19.78 44.73 -2.76
CA SER A 36 -19.74 45.73 -3.84
C SER A 36 -20.91 46.73 -3.75
N LYS A 37 -22.13 46.25 -3.45
CA LYS A 37 -23.31 47.10 -3.24
C LYS A 37 -23.17 47.96 -1.99
N ASP A 38 -22.64 47.41 -0.89
CA ASP A 38 -22.37 48.16 0.34
C ASP A 38 -21.28 49.21 0.16
N VAL A 39 -20.20 48.89 -0.58
CA VAL A 39 -19.14 49.85 -0.89
C VAL A 39 -19.67 50.97 -1.79
N LYS A 40 -20.51 50.64 -2.78
CA LYS A 40 -21.19 51.64 -3.62
C LYS A 40 -22.14 52.52 -2.81
N ALA A 41 -22.94 51.93 -1.92
CA ALA A 41 -23.86 52.66 -1.05
C ALA A 41 -23.11 53.59 -0.07
N ARG A 42 -22.00 53.11 0.53
CA ARG A 42 -21.12 53.94 1.38
C ARG A 42 -20.45 55.06 0.60
N LEU A 43 -20.05 54.81 -0.66
CA LEU A 43 -19.49 55.84 -1.52
C LEU A 43 -20.55 56.89 -1.89
N GLU A 44 -21.77 56.47 -2.20
CA GLU A 44 -22.90 57.37 -2.46
C GLU A 44 -23.27 58.19 -1.21
N GLU A 45 -23.25 57.59 -0.02
CA GLU A 45 -23.51 58.27 1.25
C GLU A 45 -22.39 59.28 1.60
N ALA A 46 -21.13 58.91 1.39
CA ALA A 46 -19.99 59.81 1.56
C ALA A 46 -20.02 61.00 0.59
N LEU A 47 -20.46 60.76 -0.66
CA LEU A 47 -20.65 61.81 -1.66
C LEU A 47 -21.84 62.74 -1.35
N LEU A 48 -22.88 62.23 -0.69
CA LEU A 48 -24.05 63.01 -0.25
C LEU A 48 -23.78 63.85 1.02
N ARG A 49 -22.87 63.39 1.89
CA ARG A 49 -22.46 64.09 3.13
C ARG A 49 -21.48 65.25 2.92
N GLY A 50 -20.86 65.38 1.75
CA GLY A 50 -19.95 66.50 1.46
C GLY A 50 -20.69 67.82 1.31
N GLU A 51 -20.46 68.77 2.20
CA GLU A 51 -20.94 70.17 2.13
C GLU A 51 -20.15 70.97 1.08
N GLY A 52 -20.30 70.59 -0.18
CA GLY A 52 -19.75 71.31 -1.32
C GLY A 52 -20.67 71.21 -2.53
N ALA A 53 -20.49 72.11 -3.51
CA ALA A 53 -21.39 72.31 -4.66
C ALA A 53 -21.78 71.00 -5.41
N ARG A 54 -20.93 69.97 -5.38
CA ARG A 54 -21.17 68.65 -5.97
C ARG A 54 -22.19 67.80 -5.20
N GLY A 55 -22.21 67.85 -3.86
CA GLY A 55 -23.17 67.14 -3.02
C GLY A 55 -24.57 67.77 -3.09
N GLU A 56 -24.65 69.08 -3.29
CA GLU A 56 -25.90 69.81 -3.48
C GLU A 56 -26.52 69.53 -4.87
N MET A 57 -25.70 69.44 -5.93
CA MET A 57 -26.14 69.07 -7.27
C MET A 57 -26.76 67.66 -7.33
N MET A 58 -26.18 66.69 -6.63
CA MET A 58 -26.72 65.32 -6.53
C MET A 58 -28.06 65.27 -5.77
N ARG A 59 -28.25 66.10 -4.74
CA ARG A 59 -29.54 66.22 -4.03
C ARG A 59 -30.63 66.83 -4.91
N ARG A 60 -30.29 67.81 -5.76
CA ARG A 60 -31.22 68.39 -6.74
C ARG A 60 -31.60 67.38 -7.82
N TRP A 61 -30.70 66.48 -8.22
CA TRP A 61 -31.02 65.42 -9.20
C TRP A 61 -31.98 64.34 -8.66
N LYS A 62 -31.89 63.98 -7.37
CA LYS A 62 -32.85 63.04 -6.75
C LYS A 62 -34.23 63.66 -6.47
N THR A 63 -34.32 64.98 -6.35
CA THR A 63 -35.56 65.67 -5.95
C THR A 63 -36.06 66.52 -7.12
N GLY A 64 -36.75 65.86 -8.06
CA GLY A 64 -37.57 66.53 -9.08
C GLY A 64 -36.97 66.53 -10.49
N ASN A 65 -37.52 65.69 -11.35
CA ASN A 65 -37.45 65.90 -12.79
C ASN A 65 -38.81 65.58 -13.45
N ASP A 66 -39.87 66.20 -12.92
CA ASP A 66 -41.25 66.08 -13.44
C ASP A 66 -41.71 67.31 -14.24
N ARG A 67 -40.79 68.23 -14.56
CA ARG A 67 -41.07 69.38 -15.44
C ARG A 67 -39.79 69.79 -16.14
N PHE A 68 -39.63 69.34 -17.38
CA PHE A 68 -39.11 70.10 -18.54
C PHE A 68 -38.86 69.10 -19.68
N ALA A 69 -39.83 69.06 -20.62
CA ALA A 69 -39.70 68.39 -21.90
C ALA A 69 -38.92 69.28 -22.86
N GLY A 70 -37.92 68.72 -23.54
CA GLY A 70 -37.29 69.33 -24.70
C GLY A 70 -35.89 69.91 -24.47
N LEU A 71 -34.94 69.37 -25.24
CA LEU A 71 -33.59 69.88 -25.54
C LEU A 71 -32.52 69.81 -24.44
N ASN A 72 -31.70 68.76 -24.51
CA ASN A 72 -30.29 68.95 -24.85
C ASN A 72 -29.65 67.61 -25.25
N GLU A 73 -29.39 67.47 -26.56
CA GLU A 73 -28.47 66.49 -27.11
C GLU A 73 -27.07 66.80 -26.59
N ASN A 74 -26.53 65.92 -25.73
CA ASN A 74 -25.11 65.89 -25.45
C ASN A 74 -24.60 64.47 -25.69
N LEU A 75 -23.67 64.39 -26.62
CA LEU A 75 -22.85 63.25 -27.06
C LEU A 75 -22.39 62.38 -25.89
N ARG A 76 -23.25 61.45 -25.46
CA ARG A 76 -22.92 60.44 -24.47
C ARG A 76 -22.60 59.16 -25.22
N TRP A 77 -21.34 58.73 -25.15
CA TRP A 77 -20.87 57.44 -25.66
C TRP A 77 -21.95 56.37 -25.50
N ARG A 78 -22.53 55.88 -26.61
CA ARG A 78 -23.50 54.78 -26.58
C ARG A 78 -22.74 53.50 -26.23
N LYS A 79 -22.67 53.25 -24.92
CA LYS A 79 -22.11 52.03 -24.32
C LYS A 79 -22.82 50.75 -24.79
N GLU A 80 -23.90 50.89 -25.56
CA GLU A 80 -24.71 49.83 -26.16
C GLU A 80 -24.15 49.31 -27.50
N GLN A 81 -23.16 49.96 -28.12
CA GLN A 81 -22.60 49.55 -29.42
C GLN A 81 -21.34 48.69 -29.36
N THR A 82 -20.90 48.24 -28.17
CA THR A 82 -19.74 47.36 -28.03
C THR A 82 -20.17 45.96 -27.57
N HIS A 83 -20.12 44.99 -28.49
CA HIS A 83 -20.40 43.55 -28.27
C HIS A 83 -19.30 42.84 -27.43
N TRP A 84 -18.68 43.50 -26.46
CA TRP A 84 -17.67 42.89 -25.57
C TRP A 84 -18.18 42.74 -24.14
N ARG A 85 -19.32 42.07 -23.96
CA ARG A 85 -19.76 41.57 -22.66
C ARG A 85 -20.09 40.07 -22.72
N GLN A 86 -19.15 39.23 -22.32
CA GLN A 86 -19.44 37.82 -22.00
C GLN A 86 -19.71 37.57 -20.50
N ALA A 87 -19.53 38.56 -19.62
CA ALA A 87 -19.61 38.34 -18.17
C ALA A 87 -20.96 38.74 -17.52
N ASN A 88 -21.76 39.62 -18.13
CA ASN A 88 -22.91 40.24 -17.47
C ASN A 88 -24.28 39.63 -17.85
N GLU A 89 -24.38 38.79 -18.88
CA GLU A 89 -25.64 38.15 -19.30
C GLU A 89 -25.98 36.91 -18.46
N ARG A 90 -24.96 36.23 -17.88
CA ARG A 90 -25.17 35.08 -16.98
C ARG A 90 -25.86 35.42 -15.65
N LEU A 91 -25.97 36.69 -15.29
CA LEU A 91 -26.57 37.14 -14.03
C LEU A 91 -28.11 37.24 -14.08
N ASN A 92 -28.70 37.21 -15.29
CA ASN A 92 -30.14 37.33 -15.50
C ASN A 92 -30.79 36.05 -16.04
N MET A 93 -30.06 34.93 -16.13
CA MET A 93 -30.64 33.67 -16.59
C MET A 93 -31.41 33.01 -15.45
N THR A 94 -32.67 32.66 -15.73
CA THR A 94 -33.47 31.84 -14.85
C THR A 94 -32.84 30.46 -14.67
N LYS A 95 -33.13 29.77 -13.57
CA LYS A 95 -32.63 28.40 -13.32
C LYS A 95 -32.94 27.45 -14.49
N ALA A 96 -34.10 27.62 -15.12
CA ALA A 96 -34.51 26.84 -16.28
C ALA A 96 -33.64 27.12 -17.52
N GLU A 97 -33.25 28.37 -17.75
CA GLU A 97 -32.36 28.73 -18.86
C GLU A 97 -30.92 28.26 -18.64
N LEU A 98 -30.42 28.32 -17.40
CA LEU A 98 -29.11 27.75 -17.03
C LEU A 98 -29.10 26.22 -17.16
N ASP A 99 -30.20 25.56 -16.80
CA ASP A 99 -30.37 24.12 -16.99
C ASP A 99 -30.42 23.77 -18.48
N GLN A 100 -31.09 24.58 -19.30
CA GLN A 100 -31.14 24.40 -20.76
C GLN A 100 -29.78 24.63 -21.43
N GLU A 101 -29.04 25.67 -21.03
CA GLU A 101 -27.67 25.93 -21.51
C GLU A 101 -26.74 24.77 -21.15
N ALA A 102 -26.85 24.23 -19.94
CA ALA A 102 -26.07 23.07 -19.52
C ALA A 102 -26.38 21.81 -20.35
N ILE A 103 -27.63 21.58 -20.73
CA ILE A 103 -28.03 20.47 -21.62
C ILE A 103 -27.48 20.71 -23.04
N MET A 104 -27.62 21.93 -23.57
CA MET A 104 -27.10 22.28 -24.89
C MET A 104 -25.57 22.10 -24.97
N CYS A 105 -24.83 22.54 -23.95
CA CYS A 105 -23.39 22.31 -23.87
C CYS A 105 -23.04 20.82 -23.80
N GLY A 106 -23.82 20.01 -23.07
CA GLY A 106 -23.63 18.55 -23.01
C GLY A 106 -23.88 17.85 -24.35
N ASN A 107 -24.92 18.27 -25.07
CA ASN A 107 -25.21 17.75 -26.42
C ASN A 107 -24.14 18.17 -27.42
N LEU A 108 -23.70 19.43 -27.39
CA LEU A 108 -22.62 19.91 -28.26
C LEU A 108 -21.31 19.15 -28.02
N ALA A 109 -20.95 18.92 -26.75
CA ALA A 109 -19.78 18.11 -26.41
C ALA A 109 -19.92 16.67 -26.94
N THR A 110 -21.11 16.08 -26.84
CA THR A 110 -21.38 14.73 -27.36
C THR A 110 -21.24 14.68 -28.88
N GLU A 111 -21.89 15.59 -29.60
CA GLU A 111 -21.82 15.67 -31.06
C GLU A 111 -20.39 15.91 -31.55
N ALA A 112 -19.66 16.85 -30.94
CA ALA A 112 -18.27 17.12 -31.29
C ALA A 112 -17.39 15.88 -31.13
N ASN A 113 -17.53 15.14 -30.02
CA ASN A 113 -16.76 13.92 -29.80
C ASN A 113 -17.18 12.78 -30.74
N LEU A 114 -18.47 12.64 -31.09
CA LEU A 114 -18.92 11.68 -32.11
C LEU A 114 -18.36 12.00 -33.49
N ILE A 115 -18.31 13.27 -33.89
CA ILE A 115 -17.66 13.70 -35.14
C ILE A 115 -16.17 13.37 -35.11
N ILE A 116 -15.49 13.62 -33.99
CA ILE A 116 -14.07 13.24 -33.83
C ILE A 116 -13.91 11.73 -34.02
N LEU A 117 -14.79 10.91 -33.43
CA LEU A 117 -14.75 9.46 -33.55
C LEU A 117 -15.00 8.99 -34.99
N ASP A 118 -15.97 9.57 -35.69
CA ASP A 118 -16.26 9.27 -37.10
C ASP A 118 -15.08 9.61 -38.02
N VAL A 119 -14.41 10.74 -37.76
CA VAL A 119 -13.18 11.11 -38.48
C VAL A 119 -12.05 10.11 -38.18
N LEU A 120 -11.89 9.69 -36.92
CA LEU A 120 -10.90 8.66 -36.55
C LEU A 120 -11.22 7.32 -37.24
N GLU A 121 -12.48 6.89 -37.24
CA GLU A 121 -12.90 5.67 -37.93
C GLU A 121 -12.69 5.75 -39.43
N THR A 122 -12.92 6.92 -40.05
CA THR A 122 -12.61 7.14 -41.47
C THR A 122 -11.11 7.04 -41.72
N ILE A 123 -10.27 7.64 -40.86
CA ILE A 123 -8.81 7.54 -40.95
C ILE A 123 -8.36 6.08 -40.85
N ILE A 124 -8.94 5.31 -39.91
CA ILE A 124 -8.73 3.89 -39.73
C ILE A 124 -9.13 3.17 -41.03
N GLN A 125 -10.37 3.30 -41.50
CA GLN A 125 -10.84 2.60 -42.70
C GLN A 125 -10.00 2.88 -43.97
N VAL A 126 -9.56 4.13 -44.17
CA VAL A 126 -8.84 4.55 -45.39
C VAL A 126 -7.36 4.13 -45.37
N ASN A 127 -6.64 4.32 -44.26
CA ASN A 127 -5.19 4.10 -44.22
C ASN A 127 -4.78 2.65 -43.94
N LEU A 128 -5.73 1.78 -43.60
CA LEU A 128 -5.47 0.35 -43.35
C LEU A 128 -5.27 -0.51 -44.60
N SER A 129 -5.32 0.10 -45.78
CA SER A 129 -5.01 -0.53 -47.06
C SER A 129 -3.55 -0.33 -47.50
N VAL A 130 -2.79 0.50 -46.78
CA VAL A 130 -1.42 0.90 -47.14
C VAL A 130 -0.48 0.51 -46.00
N ASP A 131 0.69 -0.07 -46.31
CA ASP A 131 1.72 -0.56 -45.38
C ASP A 131 2.36 0.51 -44.44
N CYS A 132 1.70 1.65 -44.21
CA CYS A 132 2.13 2.68 -43.27
C CYS A 132 1.54 2.42 -41.87
N LYS A 133 2.06 1.40 -41.18
CA LYS A 133 1.60 1.00 -39.84
C LYS A 133 2.24 1.83 -38.72
N ASP A 134 3.50 2.21 -38.89
CA ASP A 134 4.32 2.71 -37.78
C ASP A 134 4.06 4.22 -37.56
N ASN A 135 3.57 4.58 -36.37
CA ASN A 135 3.21 5.93 -35.85
C ASN A 135 1.77 6.45 -36.01
N LEU A 136 0.95 5.92 -36.93
CA LEU A 136 -0.43 6.43 -37.06
C LEU A 136 -1.37 5.85 -35.98
N LEU A 137 -1.19 4.57 -35.66
CA LEU A 137 -1.99 3.86 -34.67
C LEU A 137 -1.81 4.45 -33.26
N GLY A 138 -0.57 4.70 -32.83
CA GLY A 138 -0.29 5.38 -31.56
C GLY A 138 -0.95 6.75 -31.45
N GLY A 139 -0.93 7.54 -32.53
CA GLY A 139 -1.61 8.83 -32.58
C GLY A 139 -3.15 8.72 -32.45
N ILE A 140 -3.77 7.73 -33.11
CA ILE A 140 -5.21 7.45 -32.99
C ILE A 140 -5.56 7.02 -31.56
N LEU A 141 -4.80 6.07 -31.01
CA LEU A 141 -4.97 5.58 -29.64
C LEU A 141 -4.83 6.71 -28.63
N LYS A 142 -3.85 7.60 -28.80
CA LYS A 142 -3.65 8.76 -27.96
C LYS A 142 -4.87 9.68 -27.94
N VAL A 143 -5.52 9.92 -29.08
CA VAL A 143 -6.77 10.71 -29.13
C VAL A 143 -7.92 9.98 -28.44
N LEU A 144 -8.08 8.67 -28.67
CA LEU A 144 -9.12 7.86 -28.03
C LEU A 144 -8.95 7.78 -26.51
N VAL A 145 -7.75 7.49 -26.03
CA VAL A 145 -7.41 7.44 -24.60
C VAL A 145 -7.59 8.81 -23.95
N HIS A 146 -7.21 9.89 -24.64
CA HIS A 146 -7.48 11.25 -24.18
C HIS A 146 -8.97 11.54 -24.07
N SER A 147 -9.78 11.11 -25.05
CA SER A 147 -11.24 11.23 -24.95
C SER A 147 -11.80 10.51 -23.72
N LEU A 148 -11.31 9.30 -23.41
CA LEU A 148 -11.72 8.55 -22.21
C LEU A 148 -11.28 9.22 -20.90
N SER A 149 -10.29 10.10 -20.95
CA SER A 149 -9.78 10.84 -19.78
C SER A 149 -10.60 12.08 -19.41
N THR A 150 -11.48 12.52 -20.30
CA THR A 150 -12.34 13.70 -20.13
C THR A 150 -13.77 13.32 -19.75
N ASN A 151 -14.55 14.29 -19.29
CA ASN A 151 -15.97 14.06 -18.97
C ASN A 151 -16.81 13.86 -20.23
N GLN A 152 -17.04 12.59 -20.58
CA GLN A 152 -17.77 12.20 -21.78
C GLN A 152 -19.19 11.70 -21.49
N SER A 153 -20.05 11.77 -22.50
CA SER A 153 -21.42 11.24 -22.42
C SER A 153 -21.44 9.72 -22.55
N SER A 154 -22.47 9.09 -21.98
CA SER A 154 -22.63 7.64 -22.01
C SER A 154 -22.81 7.10 -23.44
N THR A 155 -23.45 7.87 -24.33
CA THR A 155 -23.61 7.53 -25.75
C THR A 155 -22.26 7.49 -26.46
N TYR A 156 -21.46 8.55 -26.33
CA TYR A 156 -20.11 8.58 -26.90
C TYR A 156 -19.24 7.43 -26.39
N LEU A 157 -19.24 7.20 -25.07
CA LEU A 157 -18.43 6.13 -24.46
C LEU A 157 -18.77 4.74 -25.03
N CYS A 158 -20.04 4.44 -25.29
CA CYS A 158 -20.44 3.16 -25.90
C CYS A 158 -19.83 2.97 -27.30
N HIS A 159 -19.84 4.02 -28.12
CA HIS A 159 -19.23 3.98 -29.44
C HIS A 159 -17.70 3.93 -29.36
N CYS A 160 -17.09 4.77 -28.52
CA CYS A 160 -15.64 4.81 -28.32
C CYS A 160 -15.07 3.44 -27.87
N PHE A 161 -15.71 2.77 -26.90
CA PHE A 161 -15.31 1.40 -26.51
C PHE A 161 -15.48 0.39 -27.64
N SER A 162 -16.48 0.56 -28.51
CA SER A 162 -16.67 -0.32 -29.67
C SER A 162 -15.56 -0.12 -30.71
N SER A 163 -15.17 1.12 -30.98
CA SER A 163 -14.04 1.44 -31.87
C SER A 163 -12.71 0.93 -31.29
N ILE A 164 -12.49 1.06 -29.98
CA ILE A 164 -11.30 0.51 -29.30
C ILE A 164 -11.23 -1.02 -29.43
N ARG A 165 -12.34 -1.73 -29.19
CA ARG A 165 -12.40 -3.19 -29.35
C ARG A 165 -12.10 -3.62 -30.79
N LEU A 166 -12.61 -2.88 -31.78
CA LEU A 166 -12.31 -3.12 -33.19
C LEU A 166 -10.81 -2.94 -33.49
N LEU A 167 -10.17 -1.92 -32.90
CA LEU A 167 -8.74 -1.70 -33.02
C LEU A 167 -7.92 -2.84 -32.42
N ILE A 168 -8.29 -3.32 -31.23
CA ILE A 168 -7.60 -4.46 -30.57
C ILE A 168 -7.68 -5.72 -31.44
N ILE A 169 -8.86 -6.03 -32.00
CA ILE A 169 -9.02 -7.24 -32.83
C ILE A 169 -8.18 -7.15 -34.11
N LYS A 170 -8.06 -5.96 -34.71
CA LYS A 170 -7.36 -5.78 -35.99
C LYS A 170 -5.86 -5.50 -35.87
N PHE A 171 -5.42 -4.83 -34.80
CA PHE A 171 -4.06 -4.32 -34.63
C PHE A 171 -3.47 -4.65 -33.26
N GLY A 172 -3.99 -5.67 -32.58
CA GLY A 172 -3.53 -6.00 -31.24
C GLY A 172 -2.04 -6.31 -31.19
N ASP A 173 -1.47 -7.00 -32.19
CA ASP A 173 -0.03 -7.28 -32.24
C ASP A 173 0.82 -5.99 -32.16
N VAL A 174 0.50 -4.98 -32.99
CA VAL A 174 1.18 -3.67 -32.98
C VAL A 174 0.91 -2.90 -31.67
N LEU A 175 -0.31 -2.98 -31.13
CA LEU A 175 -0.67 -2.32 -29.87
C LEU A 175 0.14 -2.85 -28.69
N PHE A 176 0.32 -4.18 -28.60
CA PHE A 176 1.00 -4.81 -27.48
C PHE A 176 2.52 -4.85 -27.62
N GLU A 177 3.07 -4.79 -28.85
CA GLU A 177 4.53 -4.79 -29.08
C GLU A 177 5.12 -3.38 -29.16
N GLU A 178 4.53 -2.46 -29.95
CA GLU A 178 5.14 -1.16 -30.27
C GLU A 178 4.63 0.00 -29.41
N GLU A 179 3.36 -0.02 -28.98
CA GLU A 179 2.67 1.12 -28.33
C GLU A 179 2.41 0.90 -26.83
N VAL A 180 3.47 0.50 -26.11
CA VAL A 180 3.45 0.13 -24.67
C VAL A 180 2.81 1.19 -23.78
N GLU A 181 3.23 2.45 -23.93
CA GLU A 181 2.73 3.57 -23.11
C GLU A 181 1.22 3.79 -23.34
N GLN A 182 0.76 3.69 -24.59
CA GLN A 182 -0.65 3.86 -24.92
C GLN A 182 -1.50 2.69 -24.43
N CYS A 183 -0.97 1.46 -24.49
CA CYS A 183 -1.62 0.30 -23.87
C CYS A 183 -1.73 0.47 -22.34
N SER A 184 -0.69 1.04 -21.73
CA SER A 184 -0.67 1.40 -20.31
C SER A 184 -1.80 2.36 -19.94
N ASP A 185 -1.86 3.49 -20.64
CA ASP A 185 -2.88 4.50 -20.40
C ASP A 185 -4.29 3.97 -20.71
N LEU A 186 -4.44 3.16 -21.76
CA LEU A 186 -5.71 2.52 -22.10
C LEU A 186 -6.22 1.63 -20.96
N CYS A 187 -5.39 0.73 -20.45
CA CYS A 187 -5.75 -0.13 -19.32
C CYS A 187 -6.18 0.71 -18.10
N GLN A 188 -5.47 1.82 -17.83
CA GLN A 188 -5.81 2.72 -16.74
C GLN A 188 -7.18 3.37 -16.92
N ARG A 189 -7.47 3.89 -18.12
CA ARG A 189 -8.77 4.53 -18.41
C ARG A 189 -9.91 3.53 -18.41
N VAL A 190 -9.72 2.35 -19.01
CA VAL A 190 -10.73 1.28 -19.01
C VAL A 190 -11.05 0.84 -17.57
N LEU A 191 -10.04 0.63 -16.72
CA LEU A 191 -10.25 0.26 -15.31
C LEU A 191 -10.97 1.37 -14.53
N HIS A 192 -10.67 2.64 -14.80
CA HIS A 192 -11.40 3.77 -14.22
C HIS A 192 -12.90 3.70 -14.56
N HIS A 193 -13.25 3.47 -15.84
CA HIS A 193 -14.65 3.33 -16.28
C HIS A 193 -15.34 2.07 -15.73
N CYS A 194 -14.59 1.02 -15.35
CA CYS A 194 -15.13 -0.12 -14.60
C CYS A 194 -15.66 0.28 -13.21
N SER A 195 -15.24 1.41 -12.65
CA SER A 195 -15.75 1.95 -11.38
C SER A 195 -16.93 2.92 -11.53
N SER A 196 -17.41 3.15 -12.76
CA SER A 196 -18.53 4.07 -13.03
C SER A 196 -19.83 3.65 -12.36
N ALA A 197 -20.65 4.61 -11.93
CA ALA A 197 -21.98 4.33 -11.38
C ALA A 197 -22.98 3.82 -12.45
N LEU A 198 -22.72 4.09 -13.74
CA LEU A 198 -23.58 3.70 -14.85
C LEU A 198 -23.28 2.27 -15.32
N GLU A 199 -24.28 1.41 -15.33
CA GLU A 199 -24.15 0.00 -15.72
C GLU A 199 -23.79 -0.20 -17.19
N SER A 200 -24.35 0.62 -18.08
CA SER A 200 -24.04 0.57 -19.52
C SER A 200 -22.55 0.82 -19.78
N THR A 201 -21.98 1.86 -19.16
CA THR A 201 -20.55 2.19 -19.26
C THR A 201 -19.68 1.10 -18.65
N ARG A 202 -20.03 0.59 -17.45
CA ARG A 202 -19.28 -0.50 -16.81
C ARG A 202 -19.23 -1.75 -17.69
N SER A 203 -20.36 -2.14 -18.27
CA SER A 203 -20.45 -3.36 -19.09
C SER A 203 -19.56 -3.28 -20.33
N GLN A 204 -19.53 -2.12 -21.00
CA GLN A 204 -18.63 -1.87 -22.14
C GLN A 204 -17.15 -1.86 -21.73
N ALA A 205 -16.83 -1.25 -20.59
CA ALA A 205 -15.47 -1.24 -20.06
C ALA A 205 -15.00 -2.66 -19.66
N CYS A 206 -15.83 -3.46 -19.01
CA CYS A 206 -15.54 -4.86 -18.65
C CYS A 206 -15.25 -5.70 -19.88
N ALA A 207 -16.10 -5.59 -20.92
CA ALA A 207 -15.92 -6.33 -22.16
C ALA A 207 -14.62 -5.93 -22.87
N THR A 208 -14.28 -4.63 -22.85
CA THR A 208 -13.02 -4.13 -23.42
C THR A 208 -11.82 -4.65 -22.64
N LEU A 209 -11.87 -4.62 -21.30
CA LEU A 209 -10.76 -5.09 -20.45
C LEU A 209 -10.53 -6.60 -20.60
N TYR A 210 -11.61 -7.39 -20.66
CA TYR A 210 -11.54 -8.82 -20.95
C TYR A 210 -10.90 -9.09 -22.31
N LEU A 211 -11.30 -8.35 -23.35
CA LEU A 211 -10.75 -8.50 -24.69
C LEU A 211 -9.25 -8.18 -24.74
N ILE A 212 -8.79 -7.15 -24.03
CA ILE A 212 -7.36 -6.80 -23.89
C ILE A 212 -6.59 -7.99 -23.30
N MET A 213 -7.09 -8.57 -22.21
CA MET A 213 -6.46 -9.74 -21.56
C MET A 213 -6.45 -10.96 -22.49
N ARG A 214 -7.58 -11.28 -23.14
CA ARG A 214 -7.74 -12.43 -24.03
C ARG A 214 -6.80 -12.34 -25.24
N TYR A 215 -6.71 -11.17 -25.86
CA TYR A 215 -5.84 -10.98 -27.02
C TYR A 215 -4.37 -11.08 -26.63
N SER A 216 -3.97 -10.41 -25.53
CA SER A 216 -2.59 -10.51 -25.03
C SER A 216 -2.19 -11.96 -24.77
N PHE A 217 -3.06 -12.74 -24.12
CA PHE A 217 -2.80 -14.17 -23.88
C PHE A 217 -2.74 -14.98 -25.17
N SER A 218 -3.60 -14.69 -26.15
CA SER A 218 -3.61 -15.44 -27.42
C SER A 218 -2.34 -15.22 -28.25
N SER A 219 -1.71 -14.05 -28.13
CA SER A 219 -0.50 -13.70 -28.89
C SER A 219 0.76 -14.32 -28.28
N THR A 220 0.98 -14.17 -26.97
CA THR A 220 2.22 -14.58 -26.29
C THR A 220 2.08 -15.77 -25.33
N SER A 221 0.89 -16.38 -25.23
CA SER A 221 0.54 -17.41 -24.22
C SER A 221 0.73 -16.97 -22.76
N ASN A 222 0.88 -15.66 -22.53
CA ASN A 222 0.89 -15.00 -21.22
C ASN A 222 0.29 -13.58 -21.40
N PHE A 223 -0.23 -12.97 -20.34
CA PHE A 223 -0.61 -11.56 -20.32
C PHE A 223 0.00 -10.80 -19.12
N ALA A 224 1.16 -11.24 -18.62
CA ALA A 224 1.89 -10.65 -17.50
C ALA A 224 2.04 -9.12 -17.61
N ARG A 225 2.27 -8.60 -18.82
CA ARG A 225 2.35 -7.15 -19.08
C ARG A 225 1.03 -6.43 -18.78
N VAL A 226 -0.08 -6.95 -19.31
CA VAL A 226 -1.43 -6.44 -19.04
C VAL A 226 -1.77 -6.62 -17.56
N LYS A 227 -1.42 -7.75 -16.95
CA LYS A 227 -1.61 -8.05 -15.52
C LYS A 227 -0.95 -7.00 -14.64
N MET A 228 0.33 -6.69 -14.89
CA MET A 228 1.07 -5.65 -14.19
C MET A 228 0.41 -4.28 -14.41
N GLN A 229 0.05 -3.95 -15.64
CA GLN A 229 -0.54 -2.66 -15.97
C GLN A 229 -1.89 -2.42 -15.30
N VAL A 230 -2.77 -3.42 -15.30
CA VAL A 230 -4.07 -3.35 -14.61
C VAL A 230 -3.85 -3.19 -13.11
N THR A 231 -2.87 -3.90 -12.55
CA THR A 231 -2.50 -3.79 -11.14
C THR A 231 -1.97 -2.40 -10.78
N MET A 232 -1.09 -1.81 -11.60
CA MET A 232 -0.59 -0.44 -11.43
C MET A 232 -1.69 0.60 -11.59
N SER A 233 -2.60 0.39 -12.55
CA SER A 233 -3.76 1.23 -12.78
C SER A 233 -4.68 1.28 -11.55
N LEU A 234 -4.89 0.14 -10.89
CA LEU A 234 -5.63 0.06 -9.64
C LEU A 234 -4.94 0.89 -8.55
N ALA A 235 -3.62 0.79 -8.40
CA ALA A 235 -2.86 1.55 -7.41
C ALA A 235 -3.05 3.07 -7.58
N SER A 236 -2.96 3.57 -8.82
CA SER A 236 -3.20 4.99 -9.12
C SER A 236 -4.65 5.40 -8.87
N LEU A 237 -5.62 4.52 -9.15
CA LEU A 237 -7.04 4.80 -8.96
C LEU A 237 -7.37 4.95 -7.47
N VAL A 238 -6.95 4.00 -6.66
CA VAL A 238 -7.23 4.00 -5.21
C VAL A 238 -6.45 5.10 -4.48
N GLY A 239 -5.27 5.50 -5.00
CA GLY A 239 -4.45 6.56 -4.43
C GLY A 239 -4.92 8.00 -4.70
N LYS A 240 -5.59 8.27 -5.82
CA LYS A 240 -5.93 9.65 -6.26
C LYS A 240 -7.37 10.08 -5.97
N SER A 241 -8.35 9.20 -6.07
CA SER A 241 -9.77 9.57 -5.93
C SER A 241 -10.30 9.38 -4.51
N GLN A 242 -10.74 10.48 -3.88
CA GLN A 242 -11.49 10.46 -2.62
C GLN A 242 -12.92 9.91 -2.81
N ASP A 243 -13.51 10.09 -4.00
CA ASP A 243 -14.87 9.67 -4.37
C ASP A 243 -14.94 8.30 -5.07
N PHE A 244 -13.95 7.43 -4.85
CA PHE A 244 -13.91 6.11 -5.47
C PHE A 244 -14.98 5.18 -4.86
N ASN A 245 -15.88 4.66 -5.69
CA ASN A 245 -16.90 3.70 -5.25
C ASN A 245 -16.47 2.25 -5.52
N GLU A 246 -15.99 1.63 -4.46
CA GLU A 246 -15.47 0.26 -4.41
C GLU A 246 -16.46 -0.80 -4.89
N GLU A 247 -17.75 -0.64 -4.58
CA GLU A 247 -18.78 -1.64 -4.84
C GLU A 247 -18.97 -1.86 -6.35
N TYR A 248 -18.93 -0.78 -7.13
CA TYR A 248 -19.08 -0.85 -8.58
C TYR A 248 -17.90 -1.55 -9.25
N LEU A 249 -16.67 -1.26 -8.80
CA LEU A 249 -15.51 -1.96 -9.34
C LEU A 249 -15.58 -3.46 -9.04
N ARG A 250 -15.97 -3.87 -7.82
CA ARG A 250 -16.13 -5.30 -7.51
C ARG A 250 -17.18 -5.99 -8.37
N LYS A 251 -18.30 -5.32 -8.68
CA LYS A 251 -19.30 -5.84 -9.62
C LYS A 251 -18.70 -6.05 -11.00
N SER A 252 -17.95 -5.06 -11.51
CA SER A 252 -17.22 -5.16 -12.78
C SER A 252 -16.23 -6.32 -12.82
N LEU A 253 -15.42 -6.52 -11.76
CA LEU A 253 -14.48 -7.64 -11.70
C LEU A 253 -15.21 -9.00 -11.73
N ARG A 254 -16.37 -9.13 -11.07
CA ARG A 254 -17.20 -10.34 -11.17
C ARG A 254 -17.75 -10.57 -12.58
N SER A 255 -18.16 -9.51 -13.27
CA SER A 255 -18.60 -9.62 -14.67
C SER A 255 -17.48 -10.08 -15.59
N ILE A 256 -16.23 -9.65 -15.35
CA ILE A 256 -15.07 -10.12 -16.13
C ILE A 256 -14.77 -11.59 -15.85
N LEU A 257 -14.91 -12.06 -14.60
CA LEU A 257 -14.81 -13.48 -14.27
C LEU A 257 -15.85 -14.30 -15.05
N ALA A 258 -17.11 -13.84 -15.07
CA ALA A 258 -18.16 -14.51 -15.83
C ALA A 258 -17.82 -14.60 -17.33
N TYR A 259 -17.26 -13.55 -17.93
CA TYR A 259 -16.79 -13.60 -19.32
C TYR A 259 -15.69 -14.65 -19.54
N ALA A 260 -14.76 -14.80 -18.58
CA ALA A 260 -13.71 -15.81 -18.66
C ALA A 260 -14.24 -17.25 -18.45
N GLU A 261 -15.32 -17.42 -17.68
CA GLU A 261 -15.98 -18.72 -17.45
C GLU A 261 -16.90 -19.12 -18.62
N GLU A 262 -17.50 -18.16 -19.33
CA GLU A 262 -18.39 -18.41 -20.46
C GLU A 262 -17.66 -18.58 -21.81
N ASP A 263 -16.39 -18.17 -21.93
CA ASP A 263 -15.60 -18.27 -23.17
C ASP A 263 -15.11 -19.70 -23.42
N GLU A 264 -15.89 -20.47 -24.21
CA GLU A 264 -15.61 -21.87 -24.56
C GLU A 264 -14.25 -22.07 -25.23
N ASP A 265 -13.80 -21.12 -26.05
CA ASP A 265 -12.51 -21.21 -26.77
C ASP A 265 -11.33 -21.24 -25.78
N MET A 266 -11.45 -20.50 -24.69
CA MET A 266 -10.37 -20.30 -23.71
C MET A 266 -10.42 -21.30 -22.54
N GLN A 267 -11.52 -22.05 -22.34
CA GLN A 267 -11.67 -23.01 -21.23
C GLN A 267 -10.59 -24.09 -21.19
N SER A 268 -10.06 -24.47 -22.35
CA SER A 268 -9.01 -25.51 -22.45
C SER A 268 -7.61 -25.00 -22.07
N THR A 269 -7.45 -23.70 -21.80
CA THR A 269 -6.17 -23.03 -21.53
C THR A 269 -6.02 -22.63 -20.06
N MET A 270 -4.84 -22.16 -19.66
CA MET A 270 -4.59 -21.60 -18.31
C MET A 270 -5.18 -20.19 -18.12
N PHE A 271 -5.74 -19.58 -19.17
CA PHE A 271 -6.22 -18.20 -19.15
C PHE A 271 -7.29 -17.92 -18.09
N PRO A 272 -8.38 -18.72 -17.95
CA PRO A 272 -9.40 -18.45 -16.93
C PRO A 272 -8.84 -18.49 -15.50
N MET A 273 -7.89 -19.39 -15.24
CA MET A 273 -7.22 -19.49 -13.94
C MET A 273 -6.38 -18.24 -13.65
N GLN A 274 -5.56 -17.79 -14.62
CA GLN A 274 -4.75 -16.58 -14.47
C GLN A 274 -5.59 -15.30 -14.32
N VAL A 275 -6.72 -15.19 -15.05
CA VAL A 275 -7.68 -14.09 -14.90
C VAL A 275 -8.30 -14.12 -13.50
N ASN A 276 -8.69 -15.30 -13.01
CA ASN A 276 -9.22 -15.45 -11.66
C ASN A 276 -8.20 -15.04 -10.58
N GLU A 277 -6.94 -15.45 -10.70
CA GLU A 277 -5.87 -15.03 -9.80
C GLU A 277 -5.64 -13.52 -9.80
N LEU A 278 -5.57 -12.89 -10.99
CA LEU A 278 -5.46 -11.43 -11.10
C LEU A 278 -6.64 -10.74 -10.40
N LEU A 279 -7.87 -11.15 -10.71
CA LEU A 279 -9.07 -10.50 -10.17
C LEU A 279 -9.20 -10.70 -8.66
N ASN A 280 -8.81 -11.86 -8.12
CA ASN A 280 -8.73 -12.09 -6.69
C ASN A 280 -7.66 -11.21 -6.02
N ASN A 281 -6.49 -11.06 -6.64
CA ASN A 281 -5.45 -10.15 -6.18
C ASN A 281 -5.95 -8.69 -6.15
N LEU A 282 -6.56 -8.20 -7.24
CA LEU A 282 -7.14 -6.85 -7.30
C LEU A 282 -8.22 -6.63 -6.24
N ASN A 283 -9.09 -7.62 -6.02
CA ASN A 283 -10.10 -7.56 -4.96
C ASN A 283 -9.48 -7.49 -3.56
N SER A 284 -8.41 -8.25 -3.31
CA SER A 284 -7.68 -8.21 -2.04
C SER A 284 -7.03 -6.84 -1.83
N ILE A 285 -6.28 -6.33 -2.81
CA ILE A 285 -5.66 -5.00 -2.76
C ILE A 285 -6.71 -3.92 -2.47
N LEU A 286 -7.85 -3.99 -3.16
CA LEU A 286 -8.94 -3.04 -3.01
C LEU A 286 -9.52 -3.07 -1.59
N SER A 287 -9.88 -4.26 -1.10
CA SER A 287 -10.39 -4.47 0.26
C SER A 287 -9.40 -3.99 1.32
N ASP A 288 -8.13 -4.37 1.17
CA ASP A 288 -7.09 -4.02 2.14
C ASP A 288 -6.80 -2.52 2.13
N THR A 289 -6.90 -1.85 0.97
CA THR A 289 -6.72 -0.39 0.89
C THR A 289 -7.86 0.38 1.56
N VAL A 290 -9.11 -0.11 1.45
CA VAL A 290 -10.24 0.49 2.19
C VAL A 290 -10.11 0.22 3.69
N LYS A 291 -9.79 -1.01 4.09
CA LYS A 291 -9.50 -1.35 5.49
C LYS A 291 -8.36 -0.50 6.06
N MET A 292 -7.33 -0.22 5.29
CA MET A 292 -6.18 0.61 5.71
C MET A 292 -6.62 2.02 6.13
N ARG A 293 -7.64 2.60 5.47
CA ARG A 293 -8.21 3.90 5.86
C ARG A 293 -8.99 3.82 7.17
N ALA A 294 -9.67 2.70 7.44
CA ALA A 294 -10.42 2.48 8.67
C ALA A 294 -9.51 2.23 9.89
N PHE A 295 -8.41 1.49 9.71
CA PHE A 295 -7.51 1.04 10.78
C PHE A 295 -6.27 1.92 10.98
N GLN A 296 -6.29 3.20 10.61
CA GLN A 296 -5.11 4.09 10.76
C GLN A 296 -4.59 4.24 12.21
N LYS A 297 -5.46 3.97 13.20
CA LYS A 297 -5.14 4.07 14.63
C LYS A 297 -4.50 2.81 15.21
N ASP A 298 -4.63 1.65 14.55
CA ASP A 298 -4.04 0.38 14.96
C ASP A 298 -2.71 0.20 14.22
N PRO A 299 -1.54 0.39 14.85
CA PRO A 299 -0.26 0.34 14.15
C PRO A 299 0.08 -1.07 13.64
N GLU A 300 -0.28 -2.12 14.38
CA GLU A 300 -0.04 -3.51 13.98
C GLU A 300 -0.93 -3.91 12.79
N MET A 301 -2.24 -3.63 12.85
CA MET A 301 -3.15 -3.89 11.73
C MET A 301 -2.81 -3.05 10.50
N LEU A 302 -2.43 -1.78 10.69
CA LEU A 302 -1.97 -0.93 9.61
C LEU A 302 -0.77 -1.56 8.90
N MET A 303 0.22 -2.06 9.65
CA MET A 303 1.40 -2.70 9.06
C MET A 303 1.05 -4.01 8.33
N ASP A 304 0.13 -4.81 8.87
CA ASP A 304 -0.36 -6.01 8.18
C ASP A 304 -1.08 -5.69 6.86
N LEU A 305 -1.89 -4.64 6.85
CA LEU A 305 -2.58 -4.17 5.64
C LEU A 305 -1.58 -3.61 4.63
N MET A 306 -0.62 -2.79 5.05
CA MET A 306 0.46 -2.31 4.18
C MET A 306 1.24 -3.46 3.56
N TYR A 307 1.58 -4.50 4.34
CA TYR A 307 2.26 -5.69 3.83
C TYR A 307 1.41 -6.46 2.82
N ARG A 308 0.11 -6.70 3.10
CA ARG A 308 -0.79 -7.40 2.18
C ARG A 308 -0.93 -6.67 0.85
N ILE A 309 -1.08 -5.35 0.90
CA ILE A 309 -1.11 -4.50 -0.30
C ILE A 309 0.22 -4.59 -1.04
N ALA A 310 1.35 -4.46 -0.35
CA ALA A 310 2.68 -4.61 -0.93
C ALA A 310 2.87 -5.99 -1.57
N LYS A 311 2.31 -7.05 -0.96
CA LYS A 311 2.37 -8.43 -1.49
C LYS A 311 1.51 -8.57 -2.75
N GLY A 312 0.35 -7.94 -2.79
CA GLY A 312 -0.47 -7.88 -4.01
C GLY A 312 0.23 -7.19 -5.18
N TYR A 313 1.19 -6.30 -4.90
CA TYR A 313 2.04 -5.66 -5.91
C TYR A 313 3.31 -6.44 -6.26
N GLN A 314 3.45 -7.72 -5.90
CA GLN A 314 4.64 -8.52 -6.25
C GLN A 314 4.91 -8.57 -7.77
N THR A 315 3.88 -8.48 -8.60
CA THR A 315 4.02 -8.41 -10.07
C THR A 315 4.45 -7.04 -10.60
N SER A 316 4.59 -6.03 -9.74
CA SER A 316 5.02 -4.68 -10.08
C SER A 316 6.14 -4.23 -9.12
N PRO A 317 7.41 -4.44 -9.50
CA PRO A 317 8.54 -4.22 -8.59
C PRO A 317 8.70 -2.78 -8.12
N ASP A 318 8.43 -1.79 -8.97
CA ASP A 318 8.46 -0.37 -8.58
C ASP A 318 7.45 -0.06 -7.46
N LEU A 319 6.24 -0.61 -7.55
CA LEU A 319 5.24 -0.46 -6.50
C LEU A 319 5.62 -1.25 -5.24
N ARG A 320 6.07 -2.50 -5.38
CA ARG A 320 6.56 -3.32 -4.25
C ARG A 320 7.66 -2.57 -3.48
N LEU A 321 8.64 -2.02 -4.18
CA LEU A 321 9.73 -1.22 -3.61
C LEU A 321 9.20 0.02 -2.87
N THR A 322 8.30 0.77 -3.49
CA THR A 322 7.70 1.98 -2.89
C THR A 322 6.97 1.65 -1.59
N TRP A 323 6.23 0.54 -1.55
CA TRP A 323 5.55 0.09 -0.33
C TRP A 323 6.51 -0.35 0.76
N LEU A 324 7.57 -1.10 0.44
CA LEU A 324 8.59 -1.51 1.41
C LEU A 324 9.29 -0.29 2.01
N GLN A 325 9.61 0.74 1.21
CA GLN A 325 10.16 2.01 1.70
C GLN A 325 9.18 2.74 2.62
N ASN A 326 7.91 2.86 2.23
CA ASN A 326 6.87 3.49 3.05
C ASN A 326 6.68 2.76 4.41
N MET A 327 6.74 1.42 4.40
CA MET A 327 6.71 0.62 5.62
C MET A 327 7.95 0.89 6.50
N ALA A 328 9.14 0.95 5.91
CA ALA A 328 10.37 1.30 6.62
C ALA A 328 10.26 2.67 7.30
N GLU A 329 9.80 3.70 6.59
CA GLU A 329 9.58 5.04 7.14
C GLU A 329 8.60 5.04 8.30
N LYS A 330 7.51 4.26 8.19
CA LYS A 330 6.52 4.13 9.27
C LYS A 330 7.13 3.48 10.52
N HIS A 331 7.94 2.44 10.35
CA HIS A 331 8.66 1.79 11.45
C HIS A 331 9.68 2.71 12.11
N VAL A 332 10.42 3.52 11.33
CA VAL A 332 11.33 4.54 11.87
C VAL A 332 10.59 5.55 12.75
N LYS A 333 9.39 5.98 12.34
CA LYS A 333 8.55 6.89 13.15
C LYS A 333 8.15 6.28 14.50
N VAL A 334 7.95 4.97 14.55
CA VAL A 334 7.60 4.20 15.77
C VAL A 334 8.87 3.70 16.50
N LYS A 335 10.07 4.03 16.02
CA LYS A 335 11.38 3.58 16.55
C LYS A 335 11.59 2.06 16.52
N CYS A 336 10.88 1.37 15.62
CA CYS A 336 11.10 -0.05 15.32
C CYS A 336 12.21 -0.19 14.28
N TYR A 337 13.45 0.10 14.69
CA TYR A 337 14.59 0.21 13.76
C TYR A 337 14.97 -1.13 13.11
N THR A 338 14.75 -2.26 13.80
CA THR A 338 15.08 -3.59 13.25
C THR A 338 14.16 -3.92 12.09
N GLU A 339 12.85 -3.71 12.27
CA GLU A 339 11.82 -3.98 11.27
C GLU A 339 11.95 -3.02 10.08
N ALA A 340 12.29 -1.75 10.35
CA ALA A 340 12.61 -0.79 9.29
C ALA A 340 13.82 -1.22 8.44
N ALA A 341 14.89 -1.70 9.09
CA ALA A 341 16.07 -2.22 8.38
C ALA A 341 15.71 -3.46 7.55
N MET A 342 14.88 -4.36 8.08
CA MET A 342 14.38 -5.52 7.35
C MET A 342 13.59 -5.11 6.10
N CYS A 343 12.72 -4.10 6.17
CA CYS A 343 12.03 -3.60 4.97
C CYS A 343 13.00 -3.13 3.87
N LEU A 344 14.09 -2.45 4.25
CA LEU A 344 15.11 -2.00 3.30
C LEU A 344 15.95 -3.15 2.75
N VAL A 345 16.22 -4.19 3.55
CA VAL A 345 16.90 -5.42 3.08
C VAL A 345 16.04 -6.13 2.04
N HIS A 346 14.73 -6.27 2.27
CA HIS A 346 13.80 -6.81 1.27
C HIS A 346 13.77 -5.95 0.00
N ALA A 347 13.73 -4.62 0.14
CA ALA A 347 13.78 -3.73 -1.02
C ALA A 347 15.10 -3.86 -1.81
N ALA A 348 16.23 -4.00 -1.11
CA ALA A 348 17.53 -4.22 -1.74
C ALA A 348 17.62 -5.59 -2.44
N ALA A 349 17.05 -6.63 -1.84
CA ALA A 349 17.00 -7.96 -2.43
C ALA A 349 16.13 -8.01 -3.68
N LEU A 350 14.98 -7.33 -3.66
CA LEU A 350 14.15 -7.13 -4.85
C LEU A 350 14.99 -6.47 -5.97
N VAL A 351 15.63 -5.34 -5.68
CA VAL A 351 16.51 -4.66 -6.66
C VAL A 351 17.63 -5.57 -7.16
N ALA A 352 18.26 -6.35 -6.27
CA ALA A 352 19.31 -7.30 -6.64
C ALA A 352 18.80 -8.40 -7.59
N GLU A 353 17.61 -8.94 -7.34
CA GLU A 353 16.97 -9.94 -8.23
C GLU A 353 16.82 -9.35 -9.64
N TYR A 354 16.24 -8.15 -9.76
CA TYR A 354 16.06 -7.50 -11.07
C TYR A 354 17.39 -7.13 -11.75
N LEU A 355 18.38 -6.63 -11.00
CA LEU A 355 19.69 -6.33 -11.57
C LEU A 355 20.39 -7.61 -12.07
N SER A 356 20.20 -8.74 -11.40
CA SER A 356 20.77 -10.02 -11.83
C SER A 356 20.13 -10.58 -13.11
N LEU A 357 18.87 -10.20 -13.40
CA LEU A 357 18.21 -10.52 -14.67
C LEU A 357 18.75 -9.68 -15.83
N LEU A 358 19.22 -8.47 -15.55
CA LEU A 358 19.75 -7.53 -16.55
C LEU A 358 21.23 -7.76 -16.88
N GLU A 359 22.06 -7.90 -15.83
CA GLU A 359 23.51 -7.98 -15.98
C GLU A 359 24.09 -9.10 -15.13
N ASP A 360 24.75 -10.07 -15.77
CA ASP A 360 25.54 -11.09 -15.08
C ASP A 360 26.92 -10.51 -14.69
N CYS A 361 26.95 -9.72 -13.61
CA CYS A 361 28.16 -9.15 -13.06
C CYS A 361 28.62 -9.91 -11.80
N SER A 362 29.81 -10.52 -11.85
CA SER A 362 30.40 -11.29 -10.73
C SER A 362 30.54 -10.55 -9.38
N TYR A 363 30.55 -9.21 -9.39
CA TYR A 363 30.63 -8.39 -8.17
C TYR A 363 29.26 -7.95 -7.63
N LEU A 364 28.17 -8.23 -8.34
CA LEU A 364 26.81 -7.97 -7.88
C LEU A 364 26.26 -9.18 -7.11
N PRO A 365 25.30 -8.98 -6.20
CA PRO A 365 24.60 -10.08 -5.57
C PRO A 365 23.86 -10.95 -6.59
N VAL A 366 23.95 -12.27 -6.42
CA VAL A 366 23.13 -13.26 -7.12
C VAL A 366 21.73 -13.23 -6.50
N GLY A 367 20.94 -12.24 -6.92
CA GLY A 367 19.56 -12.03 -6.49
C GLY A 367 19.33 -11.99 -4.97
N SER A 368 18.13 -12.39 -4.58
CA SER A 368 17.63 -12.48 -3.20
C SER A 368 18.35 -13.52 -2.33
N VAL A 369 18.89 -14.59 -2.95
CA VAL A 369 19.62 -15.66 -2.25
C VAL A 369 20.85 -15.11 -1.52
N THR A 370 21.51 -14.11 -2.08
CA THR A 370 22.68 -13.46 -1.46
C THR A 370 22.38 -12.88 -0.06
N PHE A 371 21.11 -12.56 0.21
CA PHE A 371 20.66 -11.93 1.45
C PHE A 371 20.22 -12.94 2.52
N GLN A 372 20.23 -14.25 2.23
CA GLN A 372 19.75 -15.29 3.14
C GLN A 372 20.51 -15.32 4.48
N ASN A 373 21.79 -14.94 4.47
CA ASN A 373 22.61 -14.82 5.68
C ASN A 373 22.14 -13.70 6.61
N ILE A 374 21.49 -12.66 6.07
CA ILE A 374 20.84 -11.61 6.85
C ILE A 374 19.52 -12.14 7.40
N SER A 375 18.66 -12.69 6.54
CA SER A 375 17.38 -13.28 6.94
C SER A 375 16.87 -14.27 5.90
N SER A 376 16.32 -15.39 6.36
CA SER A 376 15.70 -16.39 5.51
C SER A 376 14.42 -15.90 4.83
N ASN A 377 13.79 -14.85 5.36
CA ASN A 377 12.52 -14.34 4.82
C ASN A 377 12.70 -13.61 3.48
N VAL A 378 13.91 -13.16 3.17
CA VAL A 378 14.21 -12.33 1.99
C VAL A 378 13.99 -13.08 0.67
N ILE A 379 13.98 -14.42 0.73
CA ILE A 379 13.65 -15.29 -0.41
C ILE A 379 12.22 -15.02 -0.92
N GLU A 380 11.34 -14.40 -0.12
CA GLU A 380 10.01 -13.99 -0.59
C GLU A 380 10.04 -12.94 -1.72
N GLU A 381 11.17 -12.28 -1.95
CA GLU A 381 11.37 -11.32 -3.04
C GLU A 381 11.98 -11.97 -4.30
N SER A 382 12.21 -13.28 -4.30
CA SER A 382 12.73 -13.97 -5.48
C SER A 382 11.70 -14.01 -6.60
N ALA A 383 12.15 -13.71 -7.82
CA ALA A 383 11.34 -13.69 -9.01
C ALA A 383 11.29 -15.10 -9.62
N VAL A 384 10.52 -16.01 -9.02
CA VAL A 384 10.38 -17.42 -9.47
C VAL A 384 9.09 -17.66 -10.28
N SER A 385 8.36 -16.60 -10.66
CA SER A 385 7.08 -16.75 -11.37
C SER A 385 7.24 -16.83 -12.88
N ASP A 386 6.36 -17.57 -13.57
CA ASP A 386 6.27 -17.60 -15.05
C ASP A 386 5.86 -16.23 -15.68
N ASP A 387 5.54 -15.23 -14.85
CA ASP A 387 5.14 -13.86 -15.20
C ASP A 387 6.31 -12.84 -15.20
N ILE A 388 7.57 -13.30 -15.23
CA ILE A 388 8.73 -12.38 -15.22
C ILE A 388 8.80 -11.61 -16.54
N LEU A 389 8.58 -10.31 -16.44
CA LEU A 389 8.81 -9.37 -17.53
C LEU A 389 10.30 -9.06 -17.66
N THR A 390 10.82 -9.11 -18.88
CA THR A 390 12.20 -8.72 -19.18
C THR A 390 12.33 -7.19 -19.08
N PRO A 391 13.20 -6.66 -18.21
CA PRO A 391 13.21 -5.22 -17.93
C PRO A 391 13.59 -4.33 -19.15
N ASP A 392 14.36 -4.86 -20.09
CA ASP A 392 14.83 -4.12 -21.28
C ASP A 392 13.73 -3.88 -22.34
N GLU A 393 12.73 -4.75 -22.45
CA GLU A 393 11.67 -4.65 -23.48
C GLU A 393 10.41 -3.93 -22.97
N ASP A 394 10.19 -3.91 -21.65
CA ASP A 394 8.94 -3.45 -21.03
C ASP A 394 8.99 -2.08 -20.35
N GLY A 395 10.17 -1.43 -20.26
CA GLY A 395 10.34 -0.15 -19.57
C GLY A 395 10.12 -0.20 -18.05
N VAL A 396 9.94 -1.42 -17.51
CA VAL A 396 9.76 -1.72 -16.08
C VAL A 396 11.08 -1.54 -15.35
N CYS A 397 11.05 -1.12 -14.08
CA CYS A 397 12.27 -0.87 -13.28
C CYS A 397 13.17 0.26 -13.81
N SER A 398 12.63 1.22 -14.56
CA SER A 398 13.37 2.45 -14.96
C SER A 398 13.63 3.43 -13.79
N GLY A 399 13.15 3.10 -12.59
CA GLY A 399 13.29 3.94 -11.41
C GLY A 399 14.75 4.09 -10.95
N ARG A 400 15.10 5.25 -10.39
CA ARG A 400 16.45 5.58 -9.87
C ARG A 400 17.04 4.53 -8.93
N TYR A 401 16.17 3.80 -8.21
CA TYR A 401 16.56 2.78 -7.23
C TYR A 401 16.97 1.44 -7.86
N PHE A 402 16.49 1.11 -9.07
CA PHE A 402 16.90 -0.08 -9.82
C PHE A 402 18.22 0.17 -10.56
N SER A 403 19.23 0.52 -9.78
CA SER A 403 20.58 0.76 -10.26
C SER A 403 21.59 0.29 -9.21
N LYS A 404 22.84 0.05 -9.62
CA LYS A 404 23.94 -0.30 -8.70
C LYS A 404 24.06 0.71 -7.55
N THR A 405 23.90 2.00 -7.85
CA THR A 405 23.92 3.06 -6.84
C THR A 405 22.70 3.06 -5.92
N GLY A 406 21.52 2.74 -6.45
CA GLY A 406 20.29 2.60 -5.67
C GLY A 406 20.37 1.42 -4.69
N LEU A 407 20.88 0.28 -5.15
CA LEU A 407 21.13 -0.91 -4.34
C LEU A 407 22.06 -0.60 -3.16
N VAL A 408 23.22 0.02 -3.43
CA VAL A 408 24.17 0.42 -2.37
C VAL A 408 23.50 1.41 -1.40
N GLY A 409 22.74 2.38 -1.91
CA GLY A 409 22.04 3.36 -1.07
C GLY A 409 21.00 2.76 -0.14
N LEU A 410 20.26 1.72 -0.57
CA LEU A 410 19.32 0.98 0.28
C LEU A 410 20.06 0.19 1.37
N LEU A 411 21.15 -0.48 1.02
CA LEU A 411 21.93 -1.28 1.95
C LEU A 411 22.65 -0.43 3.01
N GLU A 412 23.22 0.71 2.62
CA GLU A 412 23.84 1.65 3.55
C GLU A 412 22.82 2.17 4.59
N GLN A 413 21.61 2.51 4.15
CA GLN A 413 20.53 2.90 5.06
C GLN A 413 20.11 1.75 6.00
N ALA A 414 19.99 0.52 5.47
CA ALA A 414 19.68 -0.65 6.29
C ALA A 414 20.76 -0.90 7.37
N ALA A 415 22.04 -0.79 7.00
CA ALA A 415 23.17 -0.94 7.92
C ALA A 415 23.16 0.11 9.04
N GLU A 416 22.77 1.35 8.74
CA GLU A 416 22.63 2.40 9.75
C GLU A 416 21.49 2.11 10.73
N LEU A 417 20.34 1.65 10.23
CA LEU A 417 19.21 1.24 11.06
C LEU A 417 19.53 0.02 11.93
N PHE A 418 20.20 -1.01 11.41
CA PHE A 418 20.67 -2.13 12.22
C PHE A 418 21.64 -1.70 13.33
N SER A 419 22.54 -0.76 13.03
CA SER A 419 23.46 -0.20 14.03
C SER A 419 22.72 0.57 15.12
N GLN A 420 21.63 1.27 14.80
CA GLN A 420 20.75 1.92 15.78
C GLN A 420 19.97 0.89 16.60
N ALA A 421 19.52 -0.21 15.98
CA ALA A 421 18.81 -1.31 16.62
C ALA A 421 19.69 -2.20 17.53
N GLY A 422 21.02 -2.11 17.41
CA GLY A 422 21.95 -2.96 18.17
C GLY A 422 22.30 -4.30 17.51
N PHE A 423 21.88 -4.51 16.26
CA PHE A 423 22.14 -5.68 15.41
C PHE A 423 23.48 -5.54 14.67
N TYR A 424 24.57 -5.43 15.42
CA TYR A 424 25.91 -5.14 14.88
C TYR A 424 26.48 -6.28 14.02
N GLU A 425 26.13 -7.52 14.32
CA GLU A 425 26.49 -8.70 13.54
C GLU A 425 25.87 -8.65 12.14
N THR A 426 24.60 -8.22 12.04
CA THR A 426 23.90 -8.06 10.76
C THR A 426 24.50 -6.93 9.91
N VAL A 427 25.05 -5.88 10.54
CA VAL A 427 25.76 -4.81 9.82
C VAL A 427 26.93 -5.37 9.01
N ASN A 428 27.64 -6.38 9.53
CA ASN A 428 28.70 -7.05 8.80
C ASN A 428 28.16 -7.80 7.58
N GLU A 429 27.09 -8.56 7.74
CA GLU A 429 26.47 -9.30 6.64
C GLU A 429 25.97 -8.38 5.52
N VAL A 430 25.44 -7.20 5.87
CA VAL A 430 25.06 -6.17 4.87
C VAL A 430 26.28 -5.65 4.12
N TYR A 431 27.35 -5.27 4.81
CA TYR A 431 28.52 -4.71 4.14
C TYR A 431 29.31 -5.74 3.32
N LYS A 432 29.21 -7.04 3.59
CA LYS A 432 29.74 -8.09 2.71
C LYS A 432 29.14 -8.03 1.29
N ILE A 433 27.91 -7.54 1.15
CA ILE A 433 27.25 -7.35 -0.15
C ILE A 433 27.71 -6.04 -0.81
N VAL A 434 27.93 -4.99 -0.01
CA VAL A 434 28.30 -3.66 -0.51
C VAL A 434 29.76 -3.56 -0.95
N ILE A 435 30.69 -4.18 -0.20
CA ILE A 435 32.13 -4.04 -0.42
C ILE A 435 32.56 -4.46 -1.84
N PRO A 436 32.17 -5.64 -2.38
CA PRO A 436 32.54 -6.05 -3.74
C PRO A 436 32.11 -5.05 -4.81
N VAL A 437 30.92 -4.45 -4.64
CA VAL A 437 30.41 -3.40 -5.54
C VAL A 437 31.30 -2.16 -5.47
N LEU A 438 31.66 -1.70 -4.28
CA LEU A 438 32.51 -0.52 -4.12
C LEU A 438 33.95 -0.74 -4.64
N GLU A 439 34.50 -1.94 -4.46
CA GLU A 439 35.82 -2.33 -4.98
C GLU A 439 35.85 -2.32 -6.51
N ALA A 440 34.81 -2.87 -7.15
CA ALA A 440 34.67 -2.84 -8.61
C ALA A 440 34.62 -1.41 -9.16
N HIS A 441 33.98 -0.48 -8.45
CA HIS A 441 33.91 0.94 -8.81
C HIS A 441 35.14 1.76 -8.36
N ARG A 442 36.07 1.15 -7.61
CA ARG A 442 37.26 1.82 -7.04
C ARG A 442 36.92 3.04 -6.17
N ASP A 443 35.79 3.00 -5.46
CA ASP A 443 35.38 4.08 -4.53
C ASP A 443 36.07 3.91 -3.16
N PHE A 444 37.36 4.25 -3.11
CA PHE A 444 38.19 4.09 -1.91
C PHE A 444 37.72 4.96 -0.73
N LEU A 445 37.05 6.08 -1.00
CA LEU A 445 36.51 6.95 0.05
C LEU A 445 35.35 6.26 0.79
N LYS A 446 34.40 5.68 0.04
CA LYS A 446 33.30 4.92 0.64
C LYS A 446 33.78 3.63 1.29
N LEU A 447 34.77 2.95 0.71
CA LEU A 447 35.39 1.77 1.33
C LEU A 447 35.99 2.10 2.70
N SER A 448 36.75 3.19 2.80
CA SER A 448 37.32 3.66 4.07
C SER A 448 36.22 3.93 5.12
N SER A 449 35.17 4.65 4.74
CA SER A 449 34.03 4.92 5.63
C SER A 449 33.30 3.63 6.06
N THR A 450 33.12 2.69 5.14
CA THR A 450 32.49 1.39 5.40
C THR A 450 33.28 0.59 6.43
N HIS A 451 34.60 0.50 6.27
CA HIS A 451 35.46 -0.18 7.24
C HIS A 451 35.50 0.53 8.60
N GLU A 452 35.40 1.86 8.64
CA GLU A 452 35.24 2.60 9.91
C GLU A 452 33.92 2.24 10.61
N LYS A 453 32.80 2.16 9.88
CA LYS A 453 31.51 1.74 10.42
C LYS A 453 31.55 0.29 10.92
N LEU A 454 32.21 -0.61 10.21
CA LEU A 454 32.42 -2.01 10.63
C LEU A 454 33.25 -2.11 11.90
N LYS A 455 34.37 -1.38 11.99
CA LYS A 455 35.18 -1.32 13.22
C LYS A 455 34.32 -0.91 14.41
N LYS A 456 33.53 0.15 14.27
CA LYS A 456 32.60 0.63 15.32
C LYS A 456 31.56 -0.44 15.70
N ALA A 457 31.08 -1.23 14.75
CA ALA A 457 30.14 -2.32 15.01
C ALA A 457 30.79 -3.42 15.86
N TYR A 458 31.98 -3.88 15.50
CA TYR A 458 32.74 -4.87 16.28
C TYR A 458 33.12 -4.38 17.67
N ASP A 459 33.58 -3.13 17.80
CA ASP A 459 33.85 -2.52 19.10
C ASP A 459 32.59 -2.57 19.99
N ARG A 460 31.41 -2.25 19.44
CA ARG A 460 30.14 -2.31 20.18
C ARG A 460 29.74 -3.73 20.56
N ILE A 461 30.03 -4.74 19.74
CA ILE A 461 29.80 -6.15 20.09
C ILE A 461 30.63 -6.52 21.33
N ILE A 462 31.92 -6.14 21.35
CA ILE A 462 32.83 -6.43 22.46
C ILE A 462 32.37 -5.71 23.74
N PHE A 463 32.04 -4.42 23.67
CA PHE A 463 31.69 -3.63 24.85
C PHE A 463 30.27 -3.88 25.39
N LYS A 464 29.30 -4.14 24.51
CA LYS A 464 27.89 -4.28 24.89
C LYS A 464 27.38 -5.72 24.89
N GLY A 465 28.08 -6.67 24.27
CA GLY A 465 27.81 -8.11 24.18
C GLY A 465 26.44 -8.56 24.71
N GLN A 466 26.41 -8.97 25.98
CA GLN A 466 25.24 -9.52 26.68
C GLN A 466 24.28 -8.47 27.27
N LYS A 467 24.66 -7.19 27.30
CA LYS A 467 23.81 -6.09 27.80
C LYS A 467 22.80 -5.58 26.76
N ARG A 468 22.82 -6.15 25.54
CA ARG A 468 21.88 -5.80 24.46
C ARG A 468 20.54 -6.48 24.69
N MET A 469 19.46 -5.78 24.39
CA MET A 469 18.09 -6.29 24.52
C MET A 469 17.41 -6.22 23.15
N PHE A 470 17.10 -7.38 22.56
CA PHE A 470 16.59 -7.49 21.20
C PHE A 470 15.05 -7.49 21.11
N GLY A 471 14.37 -7.83 22.21
CA GLY A 471 12.92 -7.79 22.37
C GLY A 471 12.40 -8.93 23.24
N THR A 472 11.15 -8.82 23.68
CA THR A 472 10.42 -9.89 24.37
C THR A 472 9.28 -10.39 23.48
N TYR A 473 8.95 -11.67 23.59
CA TYR A 473 7.98 -12.32 22.71
C TYR A 473 6.73 -12.73 23.48
N PHE A 474 5.57 -12.49 22.86
CA PHE A 474 4.27 -12.87 23.43
C PHE A 474 3.41 -13.54 22.36
N ARG A 475 2.77 -14.64 22.72
CA ARG A 475 1.68 -15.20 21.92
C ARG A 475 0.39 -14.44 22.27
N VAL A 476 -0.27 -13.89 21.26
CA VAL A 476 -1.53 -13.16 21.37
C VAL A 476 -2.56 -13.84 20.48
N GLY A 477 -3.62 -14.37 21.09
CA GLY A 477 -4.77 -14.94 20.40
C GLY A 477 -6.00 -14.05 20.56
N PHE A 478 -6.75 -13.87 19.47
CA PHE A 478 -7.98 -13.07 19.44
C PHE A 478 -9.20 -13.98 19.27
N TYR A 479 -10.22 -13.80 20.10
CA TYR A 479 -11.45 -14.60 20.05
C TYR A 479 -12.69 -13.73 20.24
N GLY A 480 -13.69 -13.92 19.37
CA GLY A 480 -14.95 -13.19 19.38
C GLY A 480 -15.19 -12.48 18.04
N ALA A 481 -16.45 -12.54 17.58
CA ALA A 481 -16.84 -12.03 16.26
C ALA A 481 -16.55 -10.53 16.05
N LYS A 482 -16.41 -9.75 17.13
CA LYS A 482 -16.06 -8.32 17.08
C LYS A 482 -14.67 -8.06 16.47
N PHE A 483 -13.77 -9.03 16.52
CA PHE A 483 -12.44 -8.93 15.95
C PHE A 483 -12.42 -9.09 14.42
N GLY A 484 -13.51 -9.54 13.79
CA GLY A 484 -13.61 -9.71 12.34
C GLY A 484 -12.52 -10.64 11.81
N ASP A 485 -11.68 -10.15 10.90
CA ASP A 485 -10.55 -10.90 10.31
C ASP A 485 -9.56 -11.46 11.36
N LEU A 486 -9.53 -10.89 12.56
CA LEU A 486 -8.66 -11.36 13.65
C LEU A 486 -9.27 -12.49 14.48
N ASP A 487 -10.57 -12.80 14.35
CA ASP A 487 -11.18 -13.89 15.13
C ASP A 487 -10.46 -15.22 14.85
N GLU A 488 -10.12 -15.93 15.93
CA GLU A 488 -9.38 -17.21 15.93
C GLU A 488 -7.96 -17.14 15.38
N GLN A 489 -7.42 -15.93 15.19
CA GLN A 489 -6.03 -15.75 14.76
C GLN A 489 -5.09 -15.66 15.95
N GLU A 490 -3.99 -16.42 15.87
CA GLU A 490 -2.90 -16.38 16.84
C GLU A 490 -1.62 -15.82 16.21
N PHE A 491 -0.97 -14.91 16.94
CA PHE A 491 0.24 -14.24 16.51
C PHE A 491 1.31 -14.35 17.59
N ILE A 492 2.56 -14.38 17.16
CA ILE A 492 3.69 -14.00 18.00
C ILE A 492 3.95 -12.51 17.81
N TYR A 493 3.96 -11.76 18.90
CA TYR A 493 4.31 -10.35 18.98
C TYR A 493 5.74 -10.21 19.46
N LYS A 494 6.51 -9.36 18.79
CA LYS A 494 7.82 -8.90 19.24
C LYS A 494 7.67 -7.49 19.83
N GLU A 495 7.81 -7.40 21.14
CA GLU A 495 7.76 -6.12 21.87
C GLU A 495 9.18 -5.56 22.11
N PRO A 496 9.33 -4.24 22.27
CA PRO A 496 10.63 -3.61 22.49
C PRO A 496 11.26 -3.99 23.85
N THR A 497 12.58 -4.15 23.85
CA THR A 497 13.45 -4.26 25.03
C THR A 497 13.01 -5.24 26.13
N ILE A 498 12.37 -4.76 27.21
CA ILE A 498 12.02 -5.51 28.44
C ILE A 498 10.53 -5.31 28.75
N THR A 499 9.67 -5.38 27.73
CA THR A 499 8.22 -5.33 27.95
C THR A 499 7.78 -6.55 28.74
N LYS A 500 7.02 -6.31 29.81
CA LYS A 500 6.46 -7.35 30.68
C LYS A 500 5.01 -7.68 30.31
N LEU A 501 4.55 -8.87 30.69
CA LEU A 501 3.18 -9.33 30.41
C LEU A 501 2.08 -8.32 30.81
N PRO A 502 2.12 -7.66 31.99
CA PRO A 502 1.10 -6.69 32.34
C PRO A 502 1.09 -5.44 31.44
N GLU A 503 2.23 -5.04 30.90
CA GLU A 503 2.36 -3.84 30.06
C GLU A 503 1.68 -4.06 28.70
N ILE A 504 2.00 -5.16 28.02
CA ILE A 504 1.33 -5.53 26.76
C ILE A 504 -0.16 -5.83 26.99
N SER A 505 -0.51 -6.50 28.09
CA SER A 505 -1.90 -6.78 28.44
C SER A 505 -2.71 -5.51 28.59
N HIS A 506 -2.21 -4.55 29.36
CA HIS A 506 -2.89 -3.28 29.57
C HIS A 506 -2.94 -2.44 28.28
N ARG A 507 -1.87 -2.47 27.46
CA ARG A 507 -1.82 -1.78 26.16
C ARG A 507 -2.90 -2.30 25.21
N LEU A 508 -3.02 -3.61 25.04
CA LEU A 508 -3.99 -4.23 24.13
C LEU A 508 -5.42 -4.12 24.68
N GLU A 509 -5.62 -4.37 25.97
CA GLU A 509 -6.93 -4.22 26.62
C GLU A 509 -7.43 -2.78 26.53
N GLY A 510 -6.59 -1.78 26.84
CA GLY A 510 -6.94 -0.37 26.72
C GLY A 510 -7.19 0.06 25.28
N PHE A 511 -6.39 -0.43 24.33
CA PHE A 511 -6.59 -0.13 22.91
C PHE A 511 -7.93 -0.66 22.40
N TYR A 512 -8.20 -1.96 22.55
CA TYR A 512 -9.44 -2.55 22.08
C TYR A 512 -10.66 -2.14 22.92
N GLY A 513 -10.46 -1.82 24.20
CA GLY A 513 -11.48 -1.21 25.05
C GLY A 513 -11.94 0.15 24.52
N ASN A 514 -11.01 0.98 24.03
CA ASN A 514 -11.35 2.23 23.35
C ASN A 514 -12.07 2.02 22.00
N CYS A 515 -11.82 0.90 21.32
CA CYS A 515 -12.45 0.58 20.03
C CYS A 515 -13.87 0.00 20.18
N PHE A 516 -14.09 -0.89 21.16
CA PHE A 516 -15.33 -1.68 21.28
C PHE A 516 -16.16 -1.36 22.53
N GLY A 517 -15.60 -0.61 23.47
CA GLY A 517 -16.12 -0.37 24.83
C GLY A 517 -15.40 -1.23 25.87
N GLU A 518 -14.97 -0.64 26.99
CA GLU A 518 -14.17 -1.30 28.04
C GLU A 518 -14.84 -2.58 28.58
N HIS A 519 -16.16 -2.57 28.79
CA HIS A 519 -16.90 -3.73 29.29
C HIS A 519 -17.02 -4.89 28.30
N MET A 520 -16.68 -4.66 27.03
CA MET A 520 -16.82 -5.64 25.96
C MET A 520 -15.51 -6.42 25.72
N VAL A 521 -14.39 -5.99 26.30
CA VAL A 521 -13.08 -6.62 26.11
C VAL A 521 -12.65 -7.31 27.40
N GLU A 522 -12.15 -8.54 27.29
CA GLU A 522 -11.70 -9.31 28.45
C GLU A 522 -10.39 -10.04 28.13
N VAL A 523 -9.38 -9.88 29.00
CA VAL A 523 -8.10 -10.57 28.83
C VAL A 523 -8.14 -11.93 29.53
N ILE A 524 -7.96 -13.00 28.75
CA ILE A 524 -7.82 -14.36 29.27
C ILE A 524 -6.41 -14.49 29.85
N LYS A 525 -6.36 -14.66 31.19
CA LYS A 525 -5.11 -14.81 31.94
C LYS A 525 -4.53 -16.22 31.90
N ASP A 526 -5.38 -17.20 31.62
CA ASP A 526 -4.95 -18.59 31.47
C ASP A 526 -4.24 -18.79 30.11
N SER A 527 -3.24 -19.66 30.10
CA SER A 527 -2.49 -20.07 28.90
C SER A 527 -3.03 -21.34 28.25
N ALA A 528 -4.02 -21.99 28.88
CA ALA A 528 -4.69 -23.16 28.34
C ALA A 528 -5.38 -22.88 26.98
N PRO A 529 -5.53 -23.90 26.12
CA PRO A 529 -6.31 -23.76 24.89
C PRO A 529 -7.72 -23.24 25.18
N VAL A 530 -8.14 -22.22 24.44
CA VAL A 530 -9.41 -21.54 24.65
C VAL A 530 -10.53 -22.31 23.94
N ASP A 531 -11.58 -22.63 24.68
CA ASP A 531 -12.77 -23.28 24.17
C ASP A 531 -13.85 -22.24 23.87
N LYS A 532 -14.11 -21.99 22.59
CA LYS A 532 -15.07 -20.97 22.11
C LYS A 532 -16.49 -21.22 22.65
N SER A 533 -16.86 -22.46 22.91
CA SER A 533 -18.21 -22.80 23.41
C SER A 533 -18.50 -22.24 24.80
N LYS A 534 -17.44 -21.93 25.58
CA LYS A 534 -17.54 -21.39 26.94
C LYS A 534 -17.46 -19.87 27.00
N LEU A 535 -17.16 -19.22 25.88
CA LEU A 535 -17.02 -17.77 25.79
C LEU A 535 -18.35 -17.11 25.44
N ASP A 536 -18.57 -15.89 25.94
CA ASP A 536 -19.72 -15.08 25.56
C ASP A 536 -19.54 -14.58 24.10
N PRO A 537 -20.44 -14.93 23.16
CA PRO A 537 -20.34 -14.49 21.77
C PRO A 537 -20.37 -12.96 21.59
N ASN A 538 -20.90 -12.21 22.56
CA ASN A 538 -21.00 -10.76 22.49
C ASN A 538 -19.73 -10.03 22.94
N LYS A 539 -18.79 -10.73 23.61
CA LYS A 539 -17.54 -10.17 24.12
C LYS A 539 -16.37 -10.46 23.18
N ALA A 540 -15.32 -9.66 23.35
CA ALA A 540 -14.05 -9.76 22.67
C ALA A 540 -12.98 -10.22 23.66
N TYR A 541 -12.44 -11.41 23.46
CA TYR A 541 -11.44 -12.02 24.33
C TYR A 541 -10.05 -11.95 23.72
N ILE A 542 -9.06 -11.54 24.51
CA ILE A 542 -7.65 -11.52 24.10
C ILE A 542 -6.88 -12.42 25.04
N GLN A 543 -6.19 -13.43 24.52
CA GLN A 543 -5.33 -14.31 25.30
C GLN A 543 -3.88 -13.94 25.06
N ILE A 544 -3.16 -13.59 26.13
CA ILE A 544 -1.76 -13.16 26.03
C ILE A 544 -0.90 -14.07 26.88
N THR A 545 0.14 -14.65 26.28
CA THR A 545 1.04 -15.60 26.95
C THR A 545 2.48 -15.23 26.62
N PHE A 546 3.33 -15.13 27.64
CA PHE A 546 4.77 -14.94 27.42
C PHE A 546 5.36 -16.21 26.78
N VAL A 547 6.22 -16.04 25.78
CA VAL A 547 6.89 -17.13 25.09
C VAL A 547 8.39 -16.88 25.01
N GLU A 548 9.17 -17.97 25.02
CA GLU A 548 10.61 -17.92 24.85
C GLU A 548 11.01 -18.55 23.52
N PRO A 549 12.08 -18.07 22.85
CA PRO A 549 12.60 -18.73 21.66
C PRO A 549 12.95 -20.19 21.96
N TYR A 550 12.51 -21.09 21.09
CA TYR A 550 12.75 -22.53 21.24
C TYR A 550 13.77 -23.02 20.21
N PHE A 551 14.70 -23.84 20.69
CA PHE A 551 15.76 -24.45 19.88
C PHE A 551 15.85 -25.93 20.23
N GLU A 552 16.07 -26.76 19.22
CA GLU A 552 16.44 -28.16 19.44
C GLU A 552 17.91 -28.30 19.85
N ASP A 553 18.25 -29.45 20.42
CA ASP A 553 19.61 -29.73 20.91
C ASP A 553 20.67 -29.61 19.82
N TYR A 554 20.34 -29.94 18.56
CA TYR A 554 21.26 -29.78 17.43
C TYR A 554 21.47 -28.30 17.08
N GLU A 555 20.46 -27.44 17.28
CA GLU A 555 20.56 -26.00 17.01
C GLU A 555 21.44 -25.28 18.02
N MET A 556 21.34 -25.72 19.28
CA MET A 556 22.13 -25.19 20.38
C MET A 556 23.65 -25.42 20.21
N LYS A 557 24.06 -26.33 19.32
CA LYS A 557 25.48 -26.58 18.99
C LYS A 557 26.10 -25.46 18.14
N TYR A 558 25.33 -24.86 17.24
CA TYR A 558 25.83 -23.79 16.36
C TYR A 558 25.35 -22.40 16.77
N ARG A 559 24.24 -22.28 17.51
CA ARG A 559 23.79 -21.01 18.11
C ARG A 559 24.47 -20.81 19.46
N VAL A 560 25.74 -20.42 19.42
CA VAL A 560 26.58 -20.23 20.62
C VAL A 560 26.37 -18.83 21.20
N THR A 561 26.31 -17.81 20.36
CA THR A 561 26.31 -16.42 20.81
C THR A 561 24.93 -15.97 21.28
N TYR A 562 24.90 -14.95 22.14
CA TYR A 562 23.65 -14.33 22.59
C TYR A 562 22.86 -13.72 21.42
N PHE A 563 23.55 -13.22 20.39
CA PHE A 563 22.91 -12.72 19.17
C PHE A 563 22.24 -13.83 18.35
N GLU A 564 22.93 -14.94 18.12
CA GLU A 564 22.39 -16.09 17.37
C GLU A 564 21.15 -16.68 18.03
N LYS A 565 21.05 -16.65 19.36
CA LYS A 565 19.86 -17.07 20.11
C LYS A 565 18.70 -16.07 20.06
N ASN A 566 18.91 -14.89 19.48
CA ASN A 566 17.91 -13.81 19.39
C ASN A 566 17.61 -13.36 17.94
N SER A 567 18.23 -13.98 16.95
CA SER A 567 18.09 -13.64 15.52
C SER A 567 17.67 -14.86 14.70
N ASN A 568 16.93 -14.63 13.62
CA ASN A 568 16.33 -15.67 12.78
C ASN A 568 15.57 -16.72 13.60
N LEU A 569 14.61 -16.23 14.40
CA LEU A 569 13.78 -17.03 15.32
C LEU A 569 12.44 -17.39 14.69
N ARG A 570 12.14 -18.69 14.60
CA ARG A 570 10.88 -19.16 14.02
C ARG A 570 10.00 -19.94 15.01
N ARG A 571 10.60 -20.47 16.07
CA ARG A 571 9.94 -21.31 17.06
C ARG A 571 9.96 -20.68 18.42
N PHE A 572 8.82 -20.75 19.09
CA PHE A 572 8.61 -20.17 20.42
C PHE A 572 7.91 -21.19 21.31
N MET A 573 8.28 -21.25 22.58
CA MET A 573 7.72 -22.18 23.53
C MET A 573 7.13 -21.44 24.73
N TYR A 574 6.01 -21.95 25.23
CA TYR A 574 5.53 -21.65 26.57
C TYR A 574 5.12 -22.93 27.30
N THR A 575 5.03 -22.83 28.62
CA THR A 575 4.66 -23.95 29.48
C THR A 575 3.38 -23.65 30.24
N THR A 576 2.44 -24.59 30.23
CA THR A 576 1.22 -24.53 31.02
C THR A 576 1.24 -25.65 32.07
N PRO A 577 1.29 -25.32 33.37
CA PRO A 577 1.16 -26.32 34.43
C PRO A 577 -0.29 -26.78 34.54
N PHE A 578 -0.50 -28.07 34.76
CA PHE A 578 -1.83 -28.64 34.98
C PHE A 578 -1.77 -29.93 35.80
N THR A 579 -2.91 -30.35 36.33
CA THR A 579 -3.12 -31.63 37.02
C THR A 579 -4.16 -32.43 36.25
N LEU A 580 -4.25 -33.75 36.47
CA LEU A 580 -5.26 -34.59 35.81
C LEU A 580 -6.70 -34.18 36.20
N ASP A 581 -6.88 -33.55 37.36
CA ASP A 581 -8.15 -32.98 37.82
C ASP A 581 -8.53 -31.67 37.11
N GLY A 582 -7.67 -31.14 36.23
CA GLY A 582 -7.88 -29.88 35.51
C GLY A 582 -7.49 -28.62 36.30
N ARG A 583 -6.94 -28.75 37.53
CA ARG A 583 -6.39 -27.61 38.29
C ARG A 583 -5.03 -27.22 37.72
N PRO A 584 -4.67 -25.91 37.67
CA PRO A 584 -3.38 -25.46 37.13
C PRO A 584 -2.19 -25.84 38.02
N ARG A 585 -2.39 -25.96 39.34
CA ARG A 585 -1.35 -26.35 40.29
C ARG A 585 -1.87 -27.44 41.24
N GLY A 586 -1.01 -28.40 41.56
CA GLY A 586 -1.27 -29.48 42.51
C GLY A 586 0.00 -29.85 43.29
N ASP A 587 -0.05 -30.99 43.98
CA ASP A 587 1.11 -31.54 44.68
C ASP A 587 2.17 -32.03 43.68
N LEU A 588 3.41 -32.19 44.14
CA LEU A 588 4.56 -32.52 43.29
C LEU A 588 4.35 -33.82 42.50
N SER A 589 3.65 -34.81 43.06
CA SER A 589 3.29 -36.07 42.39
C SER A 589 2.16 -35.96 41.38
N GLU A 590 1.40 -34.88 41.40
CA GLU A 590 0.22 -34.65 40.53
C GLU A 590 0.48 -33.57 39.48
N GLN A 591 1.64 -32.89 39.56
CA GLN A 591 1.96 -31.74 38.72
C GLN A 591 2.49 -32.17 37.36
N TYR A 592 1.64 -32.07 36.33
CA TYR A 592 2.04 -32.19 34.94
C TYR A 592 2.43 -30.82 34.38
N LYS A 593 3.23 -30.82 33.31
CA LYS A 593 3.62 -29.61 32.58
C LYS A 593 3.41 -29.84 31.08
N ARG A 594 2.63 -28.99 30.44
CA ARG A 594 2.49 -28.99 28.98
C ARG A 594 3.47 -27.99 28.38
N LYS A 595 4.35 -28.45 27.50
CA LYS A 595 5.18 -27.61 26.65
C LYS A 595 4.48 -27.43 25.31
N THR A 596 4.19 -26.19 24.95
CA THR A 596 3.61 -25.87 23.66
C THR A 596 4.64 -25.16 22.82
N ILE A 597 4.96 -25.71 21.65
CA ILE A 597 5.88 -25.12 20.68
C ILE A 597 5.04 -24.53 19.54
N LEU A 598 5.27 -23.27 19.23
CA LEU A 598 4.59 -22.49 18.22
C LEU A 598 5.60 -22.17 17.11
N THR A 599 5.23 -22.44 15.87
CA THR A 599 6.03 -22.11 14.70
C THR A 599 5.35 -21.00 13.90
N THR A 600 6.08 -19.93 13.64
CA THR A 600 5.61 -18.79 12.85
C THR A 600 5.86 -18.97 11.35
N ILE A 601 5.03 -18.32 10.52
CA ILE A 601 5.19 -18.37 9.06
C ILE A 601 6.56 -17.83 8.62
N HIS A 602 6.99 -16.71 9.19
CA HIS A 602 8.28 -16.05 8.94
C HIS A 602 9.12 -16.00 10.22
N ALA A 603 10.44 -15.87 10.08
CA ALA A 603 11.36 -15.74 11.21
C ALA A 603 11.44 -14.28 11.71
N PHE A 604 11.69 -14.05 13.00
CA PHE A 604 12.04 -12.74 13.54
C PHE A 604 13.55 -12.48 13.48
N PRO A 605 14.00 -11.22 13.22
CA PRO A 605 13.17 -10.07 12.87
C PRO A 605 12.61 -10.14 11.44
N TYR A 606 11.45 -9.53 11.23
CA TYR A 606 10.78 -9.46 9.94
C TYR A 606 10.38 -8.01 9.62
N ILE A 607 9.75 -7.76 8.48
CA ILE A 607 9.18 -6.46 8.12
C ILE A 607 7.95 -6.08 8.96
N LYS A 608 7.46 -6.99 9.80
CA LYS A 608 6.33 -6.79 10.73
C LYS A 608 6.74 -7.15 12.16
N THR A 609 6.12 -6.49 13.14
CA THR A 609 6.33 -6.74 14.57
C THR A 609 5.49 -7.89 15.12
N ARG A 610 4.49 -8.36 14.38
CA ARG A 610 3.72 -9.57 14.69
C ARG A 610 3.65 -10.51 13.49
N ILE A 611 3.67 -11.81 13.76
CA ILE A 611 3.69 -12.87 12.74
C ILE A 611 2.73 -13.98 13.15
N ASN A 612 1.91 -14.46 12.21
CA ASN A 612 0.95 -15.54 12.44
C ASN A 612 1.65 -16.85 12.83
N VAL A 613 1.03 -17.56 13.77
CA VAL A 613 1.38 -18.96 14.09
C VAL A 613 0.72 -19.86 13.05
N ILE A 614 1.51 -20.78 12.46
CA ILE A 614 1.03 -21.72 11.43
C ILE A 614 0.97 -23.17 11.93
N GLN A 615 1.74 -23.49 12.96
CA GLN A 615 1.84 -24.83 13.50
C GLN A 615 2.03 -24.77 15.00
N LYS A 616 1.40 -25.72 15.69
CA LYS A 616 1.41 -25.85 17.14
C LYS A 616 1.63 -27.31 17.51
N GLU A 617 2.63 -27.55 18.35
CA GLU A 617 2.98 -28.87 18.87
C GLU A 617 2.89 -28.85 20.39
N GLU A 618 2.32 -29.89 20.99
CA GLU A 618 2.15 -30.00 22.43
C GLU A 618 2.84 -31.26 22.96
N PHE A 619 3.71 -31.10 23.96
CA PHE A 619 4.40 -32.18 24.66
C PHE A 619 4.01 -32.15 26.13
N ILE A 620 3.52 -33.28 26.64
CA ILE A 620 3.11 -33.40 28.04
C ILE A 620 4.24 -34.09 28.80
N LEU A 621 4.70 -33.43 29.86
CA LEU A 621 5.67 -33.97 30.82
C LEU A 621 4.92 -34.53 32.03
N THR A 622 5.30 -35.75 32.40
CA THR A 622 4.87 -36.41 33.64
C THR A 622 5.52 -35.76 34.86
N PRO A 623 4.96 -35.92 36.07
CA PRO A 623 5.48 -35.30 37.28
C PRO A 623 6.97 -35.55 37.56
N ILE A 624 7.46 -36.77 37.25
CA ILE A 624 8.89 -37.08 37.41
C ILE A 624 9.76 -36.34 36.38
N GLU A 625 9.31 -36.20 35.14
CA GLU A 625 10.03 -35.45 34.11
C GLU A 625 10.04 -33.94 34.43
N VAL A 626 8.94 -33.42 35.00
CA VAL A 626 8.89 -32.04 35.51
C VAL A 626 9.96 -31.83 36.58
N ALA A 627 10.03 -32.73 37.57
CA ALA A 627 11.03 -32.65 38.62
C ALA A 627 12.46 -32.74 38.09
N ILE A 628 12.73 -33.64 37.13
CA ILE A 628 14.04 -33.76 36.48
C ILE A 628 14.42 -32.45 35.78
N GLU A 629 13.51 -31.88 34.99
CA GLU A 629 13.77 -30.64 34.26
C GLU A 629 14.04 -29.46 35.19
N ASP A 630 13.25 -29.32 36.26
CA ASP A 630 13.40 -28.22 37.22
C ASP A 630 14.74 -28.35 37.99
N MET A 631 15.15 -29.57 38.33
CA MET A 631 16.47 -29.86 38.93
C MET A 631 17.62 -29.58 37.97
N GLN A 632 17.49 -29.96 36.69
CA GLN A 632 18.48 -29.68 35.66
C GLN A 632 18.62 -28.17 35.42
N LYS A 633 17.50 -27.45 35.35
CA LYS A 633 17.47 -25.99 35.22
C LYS A 633 18.18 -25.32 36.39
N LYS A 634 17.88 -25.74 37.62
CA LYS A 634 18.55 -25.19 38.82
C LYS A 634 20.04 -25.48 38.85
N THR A 635 20.44 -26.69 38.47
CA THR A 635 21.86 -27.07 38.36
C THR A 635 22.58 -26.22 37.32
N LEU A 636 21.93 -25.95 36.18
CA LEU A 636 22.47 -25.08 35.13
C LEU A 636 22.58 -23.61 35.61
N GLU A 637 21.55 -23.08 36.29
CA GLU A 637 21.58 -21.73 36.86
C GLU A 637 22.76 -21.56 37.85
N LEU A 638 22.99 -22.56 38.70
CA LEU A 638 24.14 -22.57 39.62
C LEU A 638 25.47 -22.64 38.85
N ALA A 639 25.58 -23.53 37.86
CA ALA A 639 26.79 -23.66 37.04
C ALA A 639 27.13 -22.32 36.37
N VAL A 640 26.15 -21.68 35.72
CA VAL A 640 26.30 -20.38 35.07
C VAL A 640 26.72 -19.30 36.07
N ALA A 641 26.07 -19.22 37.23
CA ALA A 641 26.40 -18.24 38.26
C ALA A 641 27.84 -18.42 38.82
N THR A 642 28.32 -19.66 38.92
CA THR A 642 29.69 -19.95 39.37
C THR A 642 30.76 -19.70 38.29
N SER A 643 30.42 -19.85 37.01
CA SER A 643 31.33 -19.63 35.89
C SER A 643 31.33 -18.20 35.36
N GLN A 644 30.55 -17.29 35.95
CA GLN A 644 30.39 -15.93 35.46
C GLN A 644 31.65 -15.09 35.74
N GLU A 645 32.21 -14.45 34.71
CA GLU A 645 33.32 -13.50 34.82
C GLU A 645 32.90 -12.09 34.36
N PRO A 646 33.02 -11.04 35.20
CA PRO A 646 33.41 -11.07 36.62
C PRO A 646 32.33 -11.72 37.51
N PRO A 647 32.71 -12.28 38.67
CA PRO A 647 31.77 -12.97 39.56
C PRO A 647 30.70 -12.02 40.11
N ASP A 648 29.43 -12.41 39.98
CA ASP A 648 28.29 -11.71 40.58
C ASP A 648 27.88 -12.40 41.88
N ALA A 649 28.48 -11.97 42.99
CA ALA A 649 28.21 -12.52 44.31
C ALA A 649 26.73 -12.42 44.71
N LYS A 650 25.98 -11.41 44.23
CA LYS A 650 24.56 -11.24 44.56
C LYS A 650 23.70 -12.25 43.82
N MET A 651 23.94 -12.42 42.53
CA MET A 651 23.25 -13.45 41.72
C MET A 651 23.54 -14.83 42.30
N LEU A 652 24.81 -15.15 42.57
CA LEU A 652 25.21 -16.43 43.14
C LEU A 652 24.56 -16.68 44.50
N GLN A 653 24.57 -15.69 45.40
CA GLN A 653 23.92 -15.81 46.72
C GLN A 653 22.42 -16.04 46.57
N MET A 654 21.74 -15.33 45.67
CA MET A 654 20.30 -15.47 45.42
C MET A 654 19.95 -16.89 44.92
N VAL A 655 20.68 -17.40 43.92
CA VAL A 655 20.45 -18.74 43.35
C VAL A 655 20.77 -19.82 44.40
N LEU A 656 21.87 -19.67 45.13
CA LEU A 656 22.30 -20.62 46.16
C LEU A 656 21.28 -20.67 47.30
N GLN A 657 20.90 -19.52 47.85
CA GLN A 657 19.90 -19.45 48.93
C GLN A 657 18.57 -20.07 48.50
N GLY A 658 18.11 -19.80 47.27
CA GLY A 658 16.89 -20.41 46.73
C GLY A 658 16.99 -21.91 46.47
N SER A 659 18.20 -22.49 46.43
CA SER A 659 18.42 -23.92 46.16
C SER A 659 18.62 -24.74 47.44
N VAL A 660 19.42 -24.25 48.40
CA VAL A 660 19.72 -24.99 49.65
C VAL A 660 18.93 -24.50 50.88
N GLY A 661 18.39 -23.28 50.82
CA GLY A 661 17.71 -22.61 51.93
C GLY A 661 16.28 -22.22 51.56
N ALA A 662 15.56 -23.07 50.83
CA ALA A 662 14.19 -22.81 50.43
C ALA A 662 13.28 -22.72 51.66
N THR A 663 12.75 -21.53 51.94
CA THR A 663 11.88 -21.25 53.10
C THR A 663 10.41 -21.08 52.74
N VAL A 664 10.07 -20.96 51.45
CA VAL A 664 8.73 -20.60 50.97
C VAL A 664 8.10 -21.68 50.07
N ASN A 665 8.89 -22.31 49.18
CA ASN A 665 8.43 -23.39 48.31
C ASN A 665 9.20 -24.66 48.69
N GLN A 666 8.48 -25.73 49.07
CA GLN A 666 9.07 -27.06 49.30
C GLN A 666 9.10 -27.86 48.00
#